data_AF-T2HSS7-F1
#
_entry.id   AF-T2HSS7-F1
#
_cell.length_a   1.000
_cell.length_b   1.000
_cell.length_c   1.000
_cell.angle_alpha   90.00
_cell.angle_beta   90.00
_cell.angle_gamma   90.00
#
_symmetry.space_group_name_H-M   'P 1'
#
loop_
_entity.id
_entity.type
_entity.pdbx_description
1 polymer ?
#
loop_
_entity_poly.entity_id
_entity_poly.type
_entity_poly.pdbx_seq_one_letter_code
_entity_poly.pdbx_strand_id
1 'polypeptide(L)'
;MNKVFSLKYSFLAKGFIAVSELARRVSVKGKLKRVSSIIISPITIAIVSYAPPSLAATVNADISYQTFRDFAENKGAFIVGASNINIYDKNGVLVGVLDKAPMPDFSSATMNTGTLPPGDHTLYSPQYVVTAKHVNGSDIMSFGHIQNNYTVVGENNHNSLDIKTRRLNKIVTEVAPAEVSSVGAVNGAYQEGGRFTAFYRLGGGLQYIKDKNGNLTPVYTNGGFLTGGTISALNSYNNGQMITAPTGDIFNPANGPLANYLNKGDSGSPLFAYDSLEKKWVLVGVLSSGSEHGNNWVVTTQDFLHQQLKHDFDKTISYDSKKGSLQWRYDKNAGVGTLSQEGVVWDMHGKKGEDLNAGKNLQFTGNNGEVILHDSIDQGAGYLQFFDNYTVTSLTDQTWTGGGIITEKGVNVLWQVNGVNDDNLHKVGEGTLTVNGKGVNNGGLKVGDGTVILNQRPDDNGHKQAFSSINISSGRATVILSDANQVNPDKISWGYRGGTLDLNGNNVTFTRLQAADYGAIISNNNKNKSELTLKLQTLNENDISVDVKTYEVFGGHGSPGDLYYVSASNTYFILKSKAYGPFFSDLDNTNVWQNVGHDRDKAIQIVKQQKIEESSQPYMFHGQLNGYMDVNIHPLSGKDVLTLDGSVNLPEGVITKKSGTLIFQGHPVIHAGMTTSAGQSDWENRQFTMDKLKLDAATFHLSRNARMQGDISAANGSTVILGSSRVFTDKNDGTGNAVSSVEGSSTATTAADQSYYSGNVLLENHSSLEVRENFTGGIEAYDSSVSVTSQNAILDHVGSFINSSLNRPGNPGD
;
A
#
# COMPACT_ATOMS: atom_id res chain seq x y z
N MET A 1 -21.68 -28.83 -46.07
CA MET A 1 -22.06 -27.42 -45.81
C MET A 1 -21.43 -27.01 -44.49
N ASN A 2 -20.32 -26.28 -44.57
CA ASN A 2 -19.56 -25.81 -43.40
C ASN A 2 -20.36 -24.72 -42.68
N LYS A 3 -20.64 -24.92 -41.39
CA LYS A 3 -21.26 -23.89 -40.55
C LYS A 3 -20.16 -22.95 -40.07
N VAL A 4 -20.19 -21.70 -40.54
CA VAL A 4 -19.28 -20.64 -40.11
C VAL A 4 -19.76 -20.10 -38.75
N PHE A 5 -18.85 -20.01 -37.78
CA PHE A 5 -19.09 -19.44 -36.45
C PHE A 5 -18.23 -18.18 -36.27
N SER A 6 -18.79 -17.19 -35.56
CA SER A 6 -18.08 -15.97 -35.15
C SER A 6 -17.91 -15.97 -33.63
N LEU A 7 -16.76 -15.51 -33.14
CA LEU A 7 -16.52 -15.33 -31.71
C LEU A 7 -17.08 -13.96 -31.27
N LYS A 8 -17.94 -13.93 -30.25
CA LYS A 8 -18.44 -12.70 -29.64
C LYS A 8 -18.19 -12.69 -28.14
N TYR A 9 -17.75 -11.54 -27.63
CA TYR A 9 -17.50 -11.36 -26.20
C TYR A 9 -18.83 -11.34 -25.43
N SER A 10 -18.95 -12.19 -24.42
CA SER A 10 -20.09 -12.22 -23.50
C SER A 10 -19.67 -11.67 -22.15
N PHE A 11 -20.30 -10.56 -21.75
CA PHE A 11 -20.08 -9.94 -20.43
C PHE A 11 -20.54 -10.82 -19.26
N LEU A 12 -21.51 -11.70 -19.49
CA LEU A 12 -22.00 -12.66 -18.48
C LEU A 12 -21.02 -13.81 -18.26
N ALA A 13 -20.32 -14.25 -19.31
CA ALA A 13 -19.36 -15.37 -19.23
C ALA A 13 -17.91 -14.91 -19.08
N LYS A 14 -17.65 -13.59 -19.07
CA LYS A 14 -16.31 -12.96 -19.08
C LYS A 14 -15.35 -13.60 -20.11
N GLY A 15 -15.86 -13.90 -21.31
CA GLY A 15 -15.07 -14.56 -22.36
C GLY A 15 -15.74 -14.53 -23.73
N PHE A 16 -14.97 -14.89 -24.76
CA PHE A 16 -15.47 -15.04 -26.13
C PHE A 16 -16.17 -16.38 -26.31
N ILE A 17 -17.41 -16.34 -26.80
CA ILE A 17 -18.20 -17.52 -27.10
C ILE A 17 -18.45 -17.64 -28.61
N ALA A 18 -18.41 -18.87 -29.13
CA ALA A 18 -18.68 -19.14 -30.54
C ALA A 18 -20.19 -19.09 -30.81
N VAL A 19 -20.62 -18.20 -31.70
CA VAL A 19 -22.02 -18.06 -32.13
C VAL A 19 -22.13 -18.21 -33.64
N SER A 20 -23.18 -18.90 -34.10
CA SER A 20 -23.45 -19.09 -35.53
C SER A 20 -23.70 -17.75 -36.23
N GLU A 21 -23.08 -17.50 -37.38
CA GLU A 21 -23.21 -16.24 -38.13
C GLU A 21 -24.63 -15.97 -38.66
N LEU A 22 -25.54 -16.95 -38.62
CA LEU A 22 -26.89 -16.83 -39.16
C LEU A 22 -27.94 -16.31 -38.16
N ALA A 23 -27.57 -15.97 -36.93
CA ALA A 23 -28.52 -15.47 -35.93
C ALA A 23 -28.83 -13.96 -36.11
N ARG A 24 -29.90 -13.64 -36.86
CA ARG A 24 -30.54 -12.30 -36.84
C ARG A 24 -31.52 -12.18 -35.66
N ARG A 25 -31.62 -10.96 -35.10
CA ARG A 25 -32.55 -10.53 -34.04
C ARG A 25 -33.94 -11.14 -34.21
N VAL A 26 -34.36 -11.96 -33.25
CA VAL A 26 -35.76 -12.37 -33.09
C VAL A 26 -36.43 -11.37 -32.15
N SER A 27 -37.19 -10.43 -32.70
CA SER A 27 -38.16 -9.64 -31.93
C SER A 27 -39.47 -10.42 -31.87
N VAL A 28 -39.85 -10.92 -30.69
CA VAL A 28 -41.18 -11.50 -30.49
C VAL A 28 -42.16 -10.37 -30.21
N LYS A 29 -43.12 -10.15 -31.11
CA LYS A 29 -44.29 -9.29 -30.88
C LYS A 29 -45.54 -10.16 -30.75
N GLY A 30 -46.27 -9.95 -29.65
CA GLY A 30 -47.72 -9.72 -29.74
C GLY A 30 -48.60 -10.51 -28.76
N LYS A 31 -49.28 -9.80 -27.86
CA LYS A 31 -50.74 -9.56 -27.93
C LYS A 31 -51.19 -8.53 -26.88
N LEU A 32 -51.70 -7.39 -27.37
CA LEU A 32 -52.76 -6.62 -26.69
C LEU A 32 -53.55 -5.87 -27.77
N LYS A 33 -54.86 -6.09 -27.80
CA LYS A 33 -55.82 -5.47 -28.74
C LYS A 33 -56.58 -4.36 -28.01
N ARG A 34 -56.65 -3.20 -28.70
CA ARG A 34 -57.65 -2.10 -28.67
C ARG A 34 -57.83 -1.36 -27.33
N VAL A 35 -57.96 -0.03 -27.28
CA VAL A 35 -58.90 0.83 -28.02
C VAL A 35 -58.35 2.27 -28.15
N SER A 36 -58.63 2.88 -29.31
CA SER A 36 -58.56 4.28 -29.78
C SER A 36 -58.06 5.43 -28.89
N SER A 37 -57.22 6.29 -29.47
CA SER A 37 -57.33 7.75 -29.28
C SER A 37 -56.77 8.52 -30.48
N ILE A 38 -57.53 9.54 -30.86
CA ILE A 38 -57.28 10.52 -31.91
C ILE A 38 -56.19 11.51 -31.47
N ILE A 39 -55.38 11.93 -32.44
CA ILE A 39 -54.34 12.96 -32.34
C ILE A 39 -54.99 14.33 -32.13
N ILE A 40 -54.72 14.99 -31.01
CA ILE A 40 -54.63 16.45 -30.88
C ILE A 40 -53.49 16.76 -29.90
N SER A 41 -52.48 17.50 -30.36
CA SER A 41 -51.46 18.13 -29.51
C SER A 41 -52.10 19.18 -28.62
N PRO A 42 -51.69 19.28 -27.35
CA PRO A 42 -51.06 20.54 -26.99
C PRO A 42 -49.82 20.38 -26.09
N ILE A 43 -48.91 21.31 -26.33
CA ILE A 43 -47.95 21.90 -25.38
C ILE A 43 -48.37 21.64 -23.93
N THR A 44 -47.60 20.82 -23.22
CA THR A 44 -47.64 20.77 -21.75
C THR A 44 -46.27 21.17 -21.24
N ILE A 45 -46.24 22.35 -20.65
CA ILE A 45 -45.18 22.89 -19.80
C ILE A 45 -44.85 21.83 -18.76
N ALA A 46 -43.66 21.22 -18.87
CA ALA A 46 -43.10 20.46 -17.77
C ALA A 46 -42.71 21.48 -16.69
N ILE A 47 -43.53 21.57 -15.65
CA ILE A 47 -43.12 22.18 -14.39
C ILE A 47 -41.94 21.33 -13.90
N VAL A 48 -40.73 21.84 -14.14
CA VAL A 48 -39.54 21.41 -13.43
C VAL A 48 -39.77 21.81 -11.99
N SER A 49 -40.28 20.87 -11.19
CA SER A 49 -40.16 20.94 -9.75
C SER A 49 -38.65 20.96 -9.46
N TYR A 50 -38.12 22.15 -9.22
CA TYR A 50 -36.75 22.40 -8.80
C TYR A 50 -36.58 21.71 -7.44
N ALA A 51 -36.22 20.43 -7.44
CA ALA A 51 -35.62 19.82 -6.27
C ALA A 51 -34.20 20.39 -6.19
N PRO A 52 -33.83 21.09 -5.11
CA PRO A 52 -32.49 21.64 -4.99
C PRO A 52 -31.47 20.49 -5.13
N PRO A 53 -30.33 20.74 -5.80
CA PRO A 53 -29.28 19.74 -5.93
C PRO A 53 -28.83 19.33 -4.53
N SER A 54 -28.94 18.03 -4.26
CA SER A 54 -28.53 17.39 -3.01
C SER A 54 -27.02 17.18 -3.03
N LEU A 55 -26.34 17.59 -1.97
CA LEU A 55 -24.91 17.92 -1.98
C LEU A 55 -24.04 16.80 -1.35
N ALA A 56 -22.69 16.95 -1.31
CA ALA A 56 -21.77 16.38 -0.29
C ALA A 56 -20.47 17.11 0.06
N ALA A 57 -19.88 16.80 1.22
CA ALA A 57 -19.04 17.69 2.06
C ALA A 57 -18.88 19.12 1.50
N THR A 58 -19.68 20.04 2.02
CA THR A 58 -19.55 21.46 1.69
C THR A 58 -18.46 22.07 2.57
N VAL A 59 -17.43 22.65 1.94
CA VAL A 59 -16.30 23.30 2.63
C VAL A 59 -16.12 24.75 2.18
N ASN A 60 -15.32 25.52 2.92
CA ASN A 60 -15.07 26.93 2.64
C ASN A 60 -14.28 27.12 1.33
N ALA A 61 -14.84 27.90 0.39
CA ALA A 61 -14.22 28.20 -0.90
C ALA A 61 -12.96 29.07 -0.82
N ASP A 62 -12.73 29.79 0.28
CA ASP A 62 -11.57 30.66 0.47
C ASP A 62 -10.30 29.87 0.80
N ILE A 63 -10.42 28.63 1.28
CA ILE A 63 -9.29 27.73 1.60
C ILE A 63 -8.98 26.87 0.38
N SER A 64 -7.71 26.53 0.16
CA SER A 64 -7.33 25.58 -0.90
C SER A 64 -8.04 24.25 -0.67
N TYR A 65 -8.69 23.72 -1.71
CA TYR A 65 -9.40 22.44 -1.59
C TYR A 65 -8.45 21.29 -1.24
N GLN A 66 -7.19 21.38 -1.69
CA GLN A 66 -6.14 20.41 -1.39
C GLN A 66 -5.94 20.23 0.12
N THR A 67 -6.07 21.31 0.91
CA THR A 67 -5.96 21.27 2.38
C THR A 67 -6.95 20.28 3.01
N PHE A 68 -8.20 20.25 2.54
CA PHE A 68 -9.22 19.34 3.07
C PHE A 68 -9.00 17.89 2.63
N ARG A 69 -8.41 17.68 1.45
CA ARG A 69 -8.06 16.35 0.96
C ARG A 69 -6.83 15.78 1.68
N ASP A 70 -5.79 16.59 1.84
CA ASP A 70 -4.58 16.22 2.58
C ASP A 70 -4.92 15.91 4.04
N PHE A 71 -5.79 16.71 4.66
CA PHE A 71 -6.35 16.41 5.99
C PHE A 71 -7.01 15.03 6.03
N ALA A 72 -7.83 14.69 5.04
CA ALA A 72 -8.59 13.44 5.02
C ALA A 72 -7.73 12.19 4.78
N GLU A 73 -6.67 12.32 3.98
CA GLU A 73 -5.77 11.22 3.61
C GLU A 73 -4.48 11.18 4.46
N ASN A 74 -4.39 12.01 5.52
CA ASN A 74 -3.19 12.19 6.35
C ASN A 74 -1.91 12.48 5.54
N LYS A 75 -2.02 13.38 4.56
CA LYS A 75 -0.96 13.78 3.61
C LYS A 75 -0.55 15.23 3.80
N GLY A 76 0.46 15.69 3.06
CA GLY A 76 0.98 17.06 3.19
C GLY A 76 1.38 17.38 4.64
N ALA A 77 0.90 18.50 5.17
CA ALA A 77 1.15 18.90 6.56
C ALA A 77 0.36 18.09 7.62
N PHE A 78 -0.57 17.22 7.21
CA PHE A 78 -1.52 16.53 8.08
C PHE A 78 -1.11 15.07 8.39
N ILE A 79 0.21 14.82 8.45
CA ILE A 79 0.73 13.54 8.90
C ILE A 79 0.27 13.24 10.33
N VAL A 80 0.07 11.95 10.64
CA VAL A 80 -0.39 11.49 11.95
C VAL A 80 0.50 12.05 13.07
N GLY A 81 -0.12 12.61 14.11
CA GLY A 81 0.58 13.19 15.26
C GLY A 81 1.06 14.63 15.08
N ALA A 82 0.98 15.22 13.88
CA ALA A 82 1.31 16.63 13.69
C ALA A 82 0.40 17.53 14.56
N SER A 83 0.94 18.64 15.07
CA SER A 83 0.21 19.55 15.97
C SER A 83 0.52 21.00 15.60
N ASN A 84 -0.35 21.93 16.04
CA ASN A 84 -0.20 23.37 15.76
C ASN A 84 -0.12 23.67 14.25
N ILE A 85 -1.00 23.02 13.48
CA ILE A 85 -1.01 23.17 12.02
C ILE A 85 -1.75 24.46 11.66
N ASN A 86 -1.03 25.42 11.08
CA ASN A 86 -1.61 26.67 10.60
C ASN A 86 -2.42 26.45 9.32
N ILE A 87 -3.64 26.99 9.28
CA ILE A 87 -4.53 26.94 8.12
C ILE A 87 -4.62 28.32 7.51
N TYR A 88 -4.27 28.43 6.23
CA TYR A 88 -4.31 29.68 5.48
C TYR A 88 -5.38 29.65 4.39
N ASP A 89 -5.92 30.82 4.06
CA ASP A 89 -6.73 31.00 2.87
C ASP A 89 -5.86 31.09 1.60
N LYS A 90 -6.51 31.16 0.43
CA LYS A 90 -5.85 31.26 -0.88
C LYS A 90 -5.02 32.54 -1.06
N ASN A 91 -5.21 33.56 -0.21
CA ASN A 91 -4.44 34.80 -0.22
C ASN A 91 -3.29 34.78 0.80
N GLY A 92 -3.09 33.67 1.53
CA GLY A 92 -2.06 33.53 2.56
C GLY A 92 -2.45 34.13 3.92
N VAL A 93 -3.71 34.48 4.16
CA VAL A 93 -4.19 34.98 5.45
C VAL A 93 -4.50 33.79 6.37
N LEU A 94 -4.02 33.86 7.63
CA LEU A 94 -4.29 32.82 8.63
C LEU A 94 -5.78 32.78 8.96
N VAL A 95 -6.42 31.63 8.74
CA VAL A 95 -7.82 31.35 9.08
C VAL A 95 -7.93 30.82 10.52
N GLY A 96 -6.98 29.99 10.93
CA GLY A 96 -6.92 29.42 12.28
C GLY A 96 -5.84 28.35 12.40
N VAL A 97 -5.79 27.70 13.55
CA VAL A 97 -4.77 26.69 13.88
C VAL A 97 -5.46 25.41 14.38
N LEU A 98 -4.96 24.25 13.95
CA LEU A 98 -5.31 22.97 14.56
C LEU A 98 -4.35 22.69 15.72
N ASP A 99 -4.70 23.20 16.90
CA ASP A 99 -3.87 23.20 18.11
C ASP A 99 -4.49 22.44 19.31
N LYS A 100 -5.79 22.11 19.22
CA LYS A 100 -6.53 21.46 20.32
C LYS A 100 -6.16 20.00 20.56
N ALA A 101 -5.59 19.34 19.56
CA ALA A 101 -5.16 17.94 19.60
C ALA A 101 -4.16 17.67 18.47
N PRO A 102 -3.28 16.65 18.61
CA PRO A 102 -2.49 16.13 17.49
C PRO A 102 -3.40 15.56 16.39
N MET A 103 -2.93 15.57 15.15
CA MET A 103 -3.64 15.01 14.01
C MET A 103 -3.90 13.50 14.21
N PRO A 104 -5.16 13.03 14.11
CA PRO A 104 -5.49 11.61 14.23
C PRO A 104 -4.97 10.79 13.05
N ASP A 105 -4.94 9.48 13.24
CA ASP A 105 -4.82 8.52 12.17
C ASP A 105 -6.20 8.14 11.63
N PHE A 106 -6.50 8.51 10.39
CA PHE A 106 -7.77 8.20 9.73
C PHE A 106 -7.76 6.88 8.96
N SER A 107 -6.65 6.14 8.97
CA SER A 107 -6.49 4.93 8.16
C SER A 107 -7.47 3.80 8.49
N SER A 108 -8.13 3.83 9.67
CA SER A 108 -9.23 2.92 10.01
C SER A 108 -10.48 3.10 9.15
N ALA A 109 -10.65 4.24 8.49
CA ALA A 109 -11.75 4.47 7.55
C ALA A 109 -11.41 3.92 6.17
N THR A 110 -12.42 3.50 5.42
CA THR A 110 -12.22 2.86 4.12
C THR A 110 -11.72 3.84 3.05
N MET A 111 -10.65 3.47 2.35
CA MET A 111 -10.11 4.24 1.21
C MET A 111 -10.93 4.03 -0.07
N ASN A 112 -11.58 2.87 -0.17
CA ASN A 112 -12.48 2.51 -1.27
C ASN A 112 -13.53 1.52 -0.78
N THR A 113 -14.72 1.56 -1.36
CA THR A 113 -15.85 0.67 -1.02
C THR A 113 -16.57 0.19 -2.28
N GLY A 114 -15.83 -0.02 -3.36
CA GLY A 114 -16.36 -0.54 -4.62
C GLY A 114 -17.29 0.47 -5.30
N THR A 115 -18.59 0.20 -5.25
CA THR A 115 -19.63 1.09 -5.84
C THR A 115 -20.09 2.18 -4.88
N LEU A 116 -19.76 2.06 -3.58
CA LEU A 116 -20.06 3.06 -2.57
C LEU A 116 -18.94 4.10 -2.46
N PRO A 117 -19.25 5.34 -2.06
CA PRO A 117 -18.25 6.38 -1.81
C PRO A 117 -17.24 6.01 -0.70
N PRO A 118 -15.98 6.48 -0.77
CA PRO A 118 -14.98 6.16 0.24
C PRO A 118 -15.34 6.79 1.61
N GLY A 119 -14.85 6.18 2.69
CA GLY A 119 -15.09 6.65 4.06
C GLY A 119 -16.41 6.19 4.68
N ASP A 120 -17.25 5.43 3.96
CA ASP A 120 -18.57 4.96 4.46
C ASP A 120 -18.49 3.94 5.60
N HIS A 121 -17.35 3.26 5.78
CA HIS A 121 -17.15 2.25 6.82
C HIS A 121 -15.88 2.55 7.62
N THR A 122 -15.91 2.23 8.91
CA THR A 122 -14.75 2.40 9.81
C THR A 122 -14.46 1.11 10.56
N LEU A 123 -13.22 0.63 10.47
CA LEU A 123 -12.71 -0.52 11.21
C LEU A 123 -12.62 -0.18 12.70
N TYR A 124 -13.28 -0.97 13.56
CA TYR A 124 -13.27 -0.77 15.02
C TYR A 124 -12.79 -2.01 15.80
N SER A 125 -12.69 -3.14 15.11
CA SER A 125 -12.05 -4.37 15.58
C SER A 125 -11.34 -5.01 14.38
N PRO A 126 -10.30 -5.85 14.56
CA PRO A 126 -9.48 -6.34 13.45
C PRO A 126 -10.24 -6.98 12.28
N GLN A 127 -11.46 -7.49 12.49
CA GLN A 127 -12.31 -8.08 11.44
C GLN A 127 -13.66 -7.38 11.25
N TYR A 128 -13.94 -6.29 11.97
CA TYR A 128 -15.28 -5.69 12.00
C TYR A 128 -15.27 -4.19 11.74
N VAL A 129 -16.24 -3.78 10.92
CA VAL A 129 -16.45 -2.38 10.53
C VAL A 129 -17.84 -1.90 10.96
N VAL A 130 -17.96 -0.60 11.22
CA VAL A 130 -19.23 0.07 11.55
C VAL A 130 -19.61 1.06 10.45
N THR A 131 -20.90 1.18 10.20
CA THR A 131 -21.49 2.14 9.25
C THR A 131 -22.96 2.43 9.63
N ALA A 132 -23.61 3.36 8.93
CA ALA A 132 -25.04 3.60 9.09
C ALA A 132 -25.86 2.43 8.48
N LYS A 133 -27.00 2.09 9.10
CA LYS A 133 -27.78 0.90 8.71
C LYS A 133 -28.31 0.99 7.27
N HIS A 134 -28.72 2.18 6.86
CA HIS A 134 -29.24 2.41 5.51
C HIS A 134 -28.16 2.34 4.41
N VAL A 135 -26.87 2.33 4.76
CA VAL A 135 -25.76 2.20 3.79
C VAL A 135 -25.68 0.76 3.30
N ASN A 136 -26.00 0.56 2.03
CA ASN A 136 -26.04 -0.73 1.35
C ASN A 136 -25.60 -0.54 -0.10
N GLY A 137 -24.93 -1.53 -0.70
CA GLY A 137 -24.61 -1.48 -2.14
C GLY A 137 -23.25 -2.08 -2.55
N SER A 138 -22.38 -2.38 -1.58
CA SER A 138 -21.09 -3.05 -1.84
C SER A 138 -20.71 -3.98 -0.69
N ASP A 139 -20.11 -5.12 -1.04
CA ASP A 139 -19.51 -6.08 -0.11
C ASP A 139 -17.99 -6.03 -0.14
N ILE A 140 -17.39 -5.16 -0.95
CA ILE A 140 -15.94 -5.02 -1.07
C ILE A 140 -15.52 -3.66 -0.54
N MET A 141 -14.47 -3.65 0.29
CA MET A 141 -13.85 -2.43 0.80
C MET A 141 -12.34 -2.57 0.92
N SER A 142 -11.64 -1.44 1.01
CA SER A 142 -10.18 -1.40 1.03
C SER A 142 -9.64 -0.49 2.13
N PHE A 143 -8.50 -0.87 2.71
CA PHE A 143 -7.80 -0.13 3.77
C PHE A 143 -6.35 0.18 3.39
N GLY A 144 -5.84 1.34 3.83
CA GLY A 144 -4.55 1.86 3.39
C GLY A 144 -4.60 2.28 1.91
N HIS A 145 -4.22 1.38 1.01
CA HIS A 145 -4.34 1.59 -0.44
C HIS A 145 -5.56 0.87 -1.04
N ILE A 146 -6.01 1.35 -2.21
CA ILE A 146 -7.23 0.90 -2.90
C ILE A 146 -7.20 -0.57 -3.37
N GLN A 147 -6.02 -1.18 -3.46
CA GLN A 147 -5.81 -2.54 -3.93
C GLN A 147 -6.02 -3.57 -2.82
N ASN A 148 -6.00 -3.15 -1.54
CA ASN A 148 -6.08 -4.03 -0.37
C ASN A 148 -7.52 -4.36 -0.03
N ASN A 149 -8.13 -5.27 -0.79
CA ASN A 149 -9.54 -5.57 -0.68
C ASN A 149 -9.87 -6.59 0.41
N TYR A 150 -10.98 -6.33 1.09
CA TYR A 150 -11.65 -7.20 2.05
C TYR A 150 -13.10 -7.37 1.62
N THR A 151 -13.67 -8.54 1.93
CA THR A 151 -15.05 -8.88 1.55
C THR A 151 -15.91 -9.06 2.79
N VAL A 152 -17.11 -8.48 2.78
CA VAL A 152 -18.09 -8.66 3.84
C VAL A 152 -18.71 -10.05 3.74
N VAL A 153 -18.81 -10.74 4.88
CA VAL A 153 -19.40 -12.08 4.99
C VAL A 153 -20.64 -12.10 5.89
N GLY A 154 -20.81 -11.11 6.76
CA GLY A 154 -21.95 -11.03 7.67
C GLY A 154 -22.23 -9.62 8.14
N GLU A 155 -23.44 -9.37 8.63
CA GLU A 155 -23.86 -8.07 9.17
C GLU A 155 -24.74 -8.22 10.41
N ASN A 156 -24.71 -7.20 11.27
CA ASN A 156 -25.57 -7.08 12.44
C ASN A 156 -26.18 -5.68 12.47
N ASN A 157 -27.49 -5.61 12.27
CA ASN A 157 -28.26 -4.38 12.19
C ASN A 157 -28.81 -4.00 13.57
N HIS A 158 -28.66 -2.74 13.98
CA HIS A 158 -29.32 -2.28 15.20
C HIS A 158 -30.84 -2.22 15.01
N ASN A 159 -31.58 -2.74 15.99
CA ASN A 159 -33.04 -2.89 15.91
C ASN A 159 -33.77 -1.55 15.71
N SER A 160 -33.42 -0.52 16.49
CA SER A 160 -34.08 0.79 16.45
C SER A 160 -33.25 1.93 15.84
N LEU A 161 -31.92 1.92 15.98
CA LEU A 161 -31.03 2.98 15.50
C LEU A 161 -30.56 2.72 14.06
N ASP A 162 -30.12 3.77 13.39
CA ASP A 162 -29.58 3.73 12.02
C ASP A 162 -28.07 3.45 12.03
N ILE A 163 -27.68 2.32 12.62
CA ILE A 163 -26.30 1.87 12.71
C ILE A 163 -26.25 0.36 12.52
N LYS A 164 -25.19 -0.13 11.88
CA LYS A 164 -24.91 -1.55 11.73
C LYS A 164 -23.42 -1.85 11.78
N THR A 165 -23.11 -3.11 12.05
CA THR A 165 -21.75 -3.65 12.00
C THR A 165 -21.67 -4.72 10.91
N ARG A 166 -20.48 -4.88 10.31
CA ARG A 166 -20.24 -5.87 9.26
C ARG A 166 -18.94 -6.62 9.56
N ARG A 167 -18.96 -7.94 9.35
CA ARG A 167 -17.82 -8.85 9.51
C ARG A 167 -17.12 -9.05 8.18
N LEU A 168 -15.79 -8.99 8.18
CA LEU A 168 -14.94 -9.23 7.03
C LEU A 168 -14.48 -10.70 6.95
N ASN A 169 -14.14 -11.16 5.75
CA ASN A 169 -13.64 -12.51 5.50
C ASN A 169 -12.28 -12.79 6.16
N LYS A 170 -11.44 -11.76 6.32
CA LYS A 170 -10.10 -11.82 6.90
C LYS A 170 -9.89 -10.65 7.85
N ILE A 171 -8.97 -10.82 8.79
CA ILE A 171 -8.49 -9.73 9.66
C ILE A 171 -7.74 -8.70 8.81
N VAL A 172 -7.98 -7.41 9.02
CA VAL A 172 -7.28 -6.33 8.34
C VAL A 172 -5.87 -6.16 8.88
N THR A 173 -4.87 -6.15 8.00
CA THR A 173 -3.45 -6.05 8.38
C THR A 173 -2.86 -4.66 8.20
N GLU A 174 -3.35 -3.89 7.24
CA GLU A 174 -2.73 -2.62 6.82
C GLU A 174 -2.90 -1.48 7.81
N VAL A 175 -3.94 -1.52 8.64
CA VAL A 175 -4.33 -0.41 9.51
C VAL A 175 -4.72 -0.92 10.88
N ALA A 176 -4.59 -0.09 11.90
CA ALA A 176 -5.12 -0.38 13.23
C ALA A 176 -6.63 -0.04 13.26
N PRO A 177 -7.46 -0.82 13.98
CA PRO A 177 -8.84 -0.43 14.22
C PRO A 177 -8.92 0.85 15.05
N ALA A 178 -9.94 1.68 14.80
CA ALA A 178 -10.24 2.83 15.63
C ALA A 178 -10.71 2.39 17.02
N GLU A 179 -10.20 3.05 18.06
CA GLU A 179 -10.73 2.88 19.40
C GLU A 179 -12.13 3.49 19.53
N VAL A 180 -13.08 2.74 20.08
CA VAL A 180 -14.45 3.21 20.30
C VAL A 180 -14.55 3.88 21.67
N SER A 181 -15.17 5.06 21.72
CA SER A 181 -15.39 5.80 22.97
C SER A 181 -15.99 4.93 24.07
N SER A 182 -15.38 4.99 25.26
CA SER A 182 -15.87 4.32 26.48
C SER A 182 -17.08 5.02 27.09
N VAL A 183 -17.38 6.26 26.68
CA VAL A 183 -18.50 7.06 27.21
C VAL A 183 -19.84 6.61 26.65
N GLY A 184 -19.90 6.28 25.35
CA GLY A 184 -21.12 5.84 24.69
C GLY A 184 -22.24 6.89 24.71
N ALA A 185 -23.49 6.43 24.80
CA ALA A 185 -24.71 7.23 24.66
C ALA A 185 -25.10 7.95 25.96
N VAL A 186 -24.37 9.01 26.31
CA VAL A 186 -24.61 9.83 27.51
C VAL A 186 -25.06 11.25 27.11
N ASN A 187 -26.17 11.72 27.67
CA ASN A 187 -26.70 13.06 27.39
C ASN A 187 -25.68 14.15 27.77
N GLY A 188 -25.34 15.02 26.81
CA GLY A 188 -24.48 16.18 27.01
C GLY A 188 -22.98 15.86 27.06
N ALA A 189 -22.58 14.59 26.92
CA ALA A 189 -21.17 14.20 27.08
C ALA A 189 -20.22 14.80 26.03
N TYR A 190 -20.75 15.17 24.87
CA TYR A 190 -19.99 15.70 23.73
C TYR A 190 -20.16 17.22 23.54
N GLN A 191 -20.72 17.91 24.55
CA GLN A 191 -20.93 19.36 24.52
C GLN A 191 -19.64 20.15 24.73
N GLU A 192 -19.71 21.44 24.42
CA GLU A 192 -18.59 22.38 24.56
C GLU A 192 -18.13 22.49 26.03
N GLY A 193 -16.83 22.63 26.24
CA GLY A 193 -16.23 22.72 27.58
C GLY A 193 -16.21 21.39 28.34
N GLY A 194 -16.60 20.28 27.70
CA GLY A 194 -16.62 18.94 28.29
C GLY A 194 -15.30 18.17 28.13
N ARG A 195 -15.41 16.83 28.22
CA ARG A 195 -14.30 15.87 28.15
C ARG A 195 -13.59 15.87 26.78
N PHE A 196 -14.31 16.14 25.71
CA PHE A 196 -13.80 16.08 24.34
C PHE A 196 -13.47 17.49 23.82
N THR A 197 -12.23 17.72 23.39
CA THR A 197 -11.73 19.06 23.05
C THR A 197 -11.67 19.35 21.56
N ALA A 198 -11.71 18.32 20.72
CA ALA A 198 -11.69 18.44 19.26
C ALA A 198 -12.55 17.34 18.62
N PHE A 199 -13.21 17.66 17.51
CA PHE A 199 -14.06 16.74 16.75
C PHE A 199 -13.71 16.80 15.27
N TYR A 200 -13.21 15.70 14.72
CA TYR A 200 -12.78 15.59 13.33
C TYR A 200 -13.56 14.51 12.59
N ARG A 201 -13.68 14.68 11.28
CA ARG A 201 -14.42 13.76 10.41
C ARG A 201 -13.71 13.60 9.07
N LEU A 202 -13.97 12.47 8.42
CA LEU A 202 -13.71 12.27 7.00
C LEU A 202 -14.88 11.53 6.34
N GLY A 203 -14.92 11.49 5.01
CA GLY A 203 -16.09 11.02 4.23
C GLY A 203 -15.98 11.47 2.78
N GLY A 204 -16.51 10.66 1.87
CA GLY A 204 -16.31 10.79 0.43
C GLY A 204 -17.58 10.95 -0.38
N GLY A 205 -18.63 11.57 0.16
CA GLY A 205 -19.86 11.82 -0.60
C GLY A 205 -19.66 12.71 -1.83
N LEU A 206 -20.75 13.26 -2.38
CA LEU A 206 -20.66 14.39 -3.32
C LEU A 206 -19.78 15.53 -2.75
N GLN A 207 -19.34 16.53 -3.51
CA GLN A 207 -18.32 17.48 -2.99
C GLN A 207 -18.64 18.91 -3.44
N TYR A 208 -18.62 19.88 -2.53
CA TYR A 208 -18.95 21.28 -2.83
C TYR A 208 -18.03 22.25 -2.09
N ILE A 209 -17.81 23.41 -2.71
CA ILE A 209 -17.30 24.59 -2.01
C ILE A 209 -18.42 25.62 -1.85
N LYS A 210 -18.41 26.36 -0.75
CA LYS A 210 -19.34 27.46 -0.47
C LYS A 210 -18.57 28.72 -0.19
N ASP A 211 -18.95 29.81 -0.85
CA ASP A 211 -18.38 31.14 -0.60
C ASP A 211 -19.12 31.86 0.55
N LYS A 212 -18.56 32.99 1.02
CA LYS A 212 -19.15 33.79 2.11
C LYS A 212 -20.52 34.39 1.79
N ASN A 213 -20.89 34.48 0.50
CA ASN A 213 -22.22 34.92 0.07
C ASN A 213 -23.24 33.76 0.08
N GLY A 214 -22.79 32.54 0.38
CA GLY A 214 -23.61 31.33 0.44
C GLY A 214 -23.72 30.59 -0.89
N ASN A 215 -23.02 31.00 -1.94
CA ASN A 215 -23.08 30.33 -3.24
C ASN A 215 -22.37 28.97 -3.17
N LEU A 216 -23.06 27.94 -3.65
CA LEU A 216 -22.57 26.56 -3.68
C LEU A 216 -22.05 26.21 -5.07
N THR A 217 -20.83 25.69 -5.14
CA THR A 217 -20.22 25.21 -6.39
C THR A 217 -19.81 23.74 -6.25
N PRO A 218 -20.27 22.83 -7.13
CA PRO A 218 -19.84 21.43 -7.11
C PRO A 218 -18.37 21.30 -7.48
N VAL A 219 -17.68 20.35 -6.85
CA VAL A 219 -16.29 20.00 -7.14
C VAL A 219 -16.28 18.79 -8.06
N TYR A 220 -15.46 18.83 -9.12
CA TYR A 220 -15.27 17.69 -10.01
C TYR A 220 -14.39 16.63 -9.34
N THR A 221 -14.93 15.41 -9.17
CA THR A 221 -14.28 14.38 -8.34
C THR A 221 -13.61 13.23 -9.11
N ASN A 222 -13.84 13.11 -10.42
CA ASN A 222 -13.27 12.07 -11.29
C ASN A 222 -13.21 10.65 -10.66
N GLY A 223 -14.34 10.18 -10.11
CA GLY A 223 -14.42 8.86 -9.46
C GLY A 223 -14.63 8.89 -7.94
N GLY A 224 -14.56 10.08 -7.32
CA GLY A 224 -14.76 10.26 -5.87
C GLY A 224 -13.45 10.22 -5.09
N PHE A 225 -13.39 10.97 -4.00
CA PHE A 225 -12.25 11.01 -3.08
C PHE A 225 -12.72 11.41 -1.68
N LEU A 226 -11.84 11.22 -0.69
CA LEU A 226 -12.08 11.66 0.68
C LEU A 226 -11.86 13.17 0.80
N THR A 227 -12.78 13.82 1.51
CA THR A 227 -12.61 15.17 2.06
C THR A 227 -12.54 15.02 3.58
N GLY A 228 -12.21 16.06 4.35
CA GLY A 228 -12.15 15.98 5.80
C GLY A 228 -12.09 17.35 6.45
N GLY A 229 -12.31 17.40 7.76
CA GLY A 229 -12.15 18.63 8.51
C GLY A 229 -12.75 18.58 9.91
N THR A 230 -13.05 19.77 10.43
CA THR A 230 -13.46 20.02 11.81
C THR A 230 -14.98 20.14 11.95
N ILE A 231 -15.49 19.73 13.11
CA ILE A 231 -16.89 19.90 13.55
C ILE A 231 -16.88 20.62 14.91
N SER A 232 -17.94 21.36 15.22
CA SER A 232 -18.16 21.93 16.55
C SER A 232 -18.47 20.85 17.60
N ALA A 233 -18.57 21.26 18.86
CA ALA A 233 -19.09 20.38 19.90
C ALA A 233 -20.55 20.00 19.63
N LEU A 234 -20.99 18.85 20.16
CA LEU A 234 -22.26 18.25 19.79
C LEU A 234 -23.27 18.23 20.95
N ASN A 235 -24.53 18.48 20.59
CA ASN A 235 -25.66 18.30 21.50
C ASN A 235 -26.22 16.88 21.37
N SER A 236 -26.66 16.30 22.48
CA SER A 236 -27.31 14.99 22.50
C SER A 236 -28.82 15.10 22.35
N TYR A 237 -29.42 14.12 21.69
CA TYR A 237 -30.86 13.90 21.67
C TYR A 237 -31.17 12.40 21.64
N ASN A 238 -32.46 12.03 21.66
CA ASN A 238 -32.89 10.63 21.72
C ASN A 238 -32.21 9.87 22.88
N ASN A 239 -32.24 10.45 24.08
CA ASN A 239 -31.60 9.90 25.28
C ASN A 239 -30.09 9.60 25.12
N GLY A 240 -29.36 10.47 24.42
CA GLY A 240 -27.92 10.34 24.23
C GLY A 240 -27.50 9.42 23.09
N GLN A 241 -28.45 8.74 22.44
CA GLN A 241 -28.16 7.79 21.37
C GLN A 241 -27.79 8.46 20.04
N MET A 242 -28.15 9.74 19.89
CA MET A 242 -27.80 10.53 18.72
C MET A 242 -27.20 11.88 19.16
N ILE A 243 -26.29 12.38 18.33
CA ILE A 243 -25.60 13.66 18.54
C ILE A 243 -25.72 14.52 17.29
N THR A 244 -25.82 15.83 17.47
CA THR A 244 -26.05 16.81 16.39
C THR A 244 -25.19 18.06 16.57
N ALA A 245 -24.79 18.67 15.46
CA ALA A 245 -24.03 19.91 15.43
C ALA A 245 -24.52 20.82 14.29
N PRO A 246 -24.55 22.17 14.48
CA PRO A 246 -24.99 23.14 13.48
C PRO A 246 -23.90 23.39 12.42
N THR A 247 -23.59 22.36 11.64
CA THR A 247 -22.51 22.36 10.64
C THR A 247 -22.85 23.11 9.35
N GLY A 248 -24.12 23.46 9.10
CA GLY A 248 -24.55 24.16 7.87
C GLY A 248 -23.95 25.57 7.71
N ASP A 249 -23.60 26.21 8.82
CA ASP A 249 -22.82 27.44 8.85
C ASP A 249 -21.32 27.14 8.93
N ILE A 250 -20.73 26.86 7.77
CA ILE A 250 -19.30 26.55 7.64
C ILE A 250 -18.38 27.74 7.94
N PHE A 251 -18.91 28.95 8.09
CA PHE A 251 -18.13 30.15 8.44
C PHE A 251 -18.20 30.47 9.93
N ASN A 252 -19.03 29.76 10.69
CA ASN A 252 -19.07 29.88 12.14
C ASN A 252 -17.75 29.33 12.74
N PRO A 253 -16.96 30.17 13.46
CA PRO A 253 -15.70 29.74 14.07
C PRO A 253 -15.84 28.57 15.06
N ALA A 254 -17.03 28.35 15.63
CA ALA A 254 -17.28 27.21 16.51
C ALA A 254 -17.07 25.85 15.81
N ASN A 255 -17.27 25.79 14.49
CA ASN A 255 -17.03 24.59 13.68
C ASN A 255 -15.53 24.34 13.38
N GLY A 256 -14.63 25.26 13.78
CA GLY A 256 -13.19 25.17 13.56
C GLY A 256 -12.73 25.66 12.16
N PRO A 257 -11.41 25.75 11.93
CA PRO A 257 -10.85 26.38 10.74
C PRO A 257 -11.08 25.59 9.44
N LEU A 258 -11.39 24.30 9.55
CA LEU A 258 -11.71 23.43 8.41
C LEU A 258 -13.14 22.89 8.52
N ALA A 259 -14.10 23.76 8.87
CA ALA A 259 -15.50 23.39 9.04
C ALA A 259 -16.06 22.59 7.85
N ASN A 260 -16.84 21.55 8.14
CA ASN A 260 -17.43 20.66 7.16
C ASN A 260 -18.95 20.51 7.38
N TYR A 261 -19.74 20.68 6.31
CA TYR A 261 -21.16 20.33 6.29
C TYR A 261 -21.38 19.05 5.45
N LEU A 262 -21.97 18.02 6.07
CA LEU A 262 -22.12 16.67 5.52
C LEU A 262 -23.49 16.46 4.92
N ASN A 263 -23.57 15.43 4.08
CA ASN A 263 -24.47 15.54 2.95
C ASN A 263 -24.61 14.15 2.28
N LYS A 264 -25.32 14.05 1.15
CA LYS A 264 -25.64 12.74 0.54
C LYS A 264 -24.40 11.99 0.06
N GLY A 265 -24.22 10.79 0.59
CA GLY A 265 -23.06 9.95 0.31
C GLY A 265 -21.96 10.07 1.37
N ASP A 266 -22.10 10.95 2.36
CA ASP A 266 -21.29 10.89 3.59
C ASP A 266 -21.92 9.96 4.65
N SER A 267 -23.04 9.31 4.34
CA SER A 267 -23.73 8.42 5.28
C SER A 267 -22.83 7.27 5.73
N GLY A 268 -22.80 7.00 7.04
CA GLY A 268 -21.92 6.00 7.64
C GLY A 268 -20.51 6.51 7.94
N SER A 269 -20.14 7.69 7.45
CA SER A 269 -18.82 8.27 7.66
C SER A 269 -18.52 8.56 9.14
N PRO A 270 -17.26 8.39 9.59
CA PRO A 270 -16.90 8.48 10.99
C PRO A 270 -16.84 9.91 11.52
N LEU A 271 -17.21 10.05 12.79
CA LEU A 271 -16.90 11.18 13.64
C LEU A 271 -15.96 10.73 14.76
N PHE A 272 -14.77 11.33 14.79
CA PHE A 272 -13.77 11.14 15.82
C PHE A 272 -13.78 12.31 16.80
N ALA A 273 -13.54 12.03 18.07
CA ALA A 273 -13.35 13.04 19.10
C ALA A 273 -12.04 12.80 19.85
N TYR A 274 -11.33 13.87 20.19
CA TYR A 274 -10.15 13.78 21.05
C TYR A 274 -10.58 13.79 22.51
N ASP A 275 -10.35 12.68 23.19
CA ASP A 275 -10.60 12.53 24.61
C ASP A 275 -9.46 13.16 25.40
N SER A 276 -9.70 14.30 26.03
CA SER A 276 -8.64 15.03 26.75
C SER A 276 -8.20 14.35 28.04
N LEU A 277 -9.02 13.44 28.60
CA LEU A 277 -8.68 12.69 29.81
C LEU A 277 -7.82 11.47 29.46
N GLU A 278 -8.18 10.74 28.40
CA GLU A 278 -7.41 9.57 27.93
C GLU A 278 -6.28 9.93 26.96
N LYS A 279 -6.22 11.19 26.50
CA LYS A 279 -5.22 11.76 25.57
C LYS A 279 -5.09 10.98 24.26
N LYS A 280 -6.23 10.60 23.69
CA LYS A 280 -6.29 9.84 22.44
C LYS A 280 -7.55 10.18 21.65
N TRP A 281 -7.52 9.86 20.37
CA TRP A 281 -8.69 9.93 19.50
C TRP A 281 -9.56 8.69 19.66
N VAL A 282 -10.87 8.89 19.73
CA VAL A 282 -11.87 7.82 19.79
C VAL A 282 -12.98 8.05 18.77
N LEU A 283 -13.50 6.98 18.19
CA LEU A 283 -14.71 6.98 17.37
C LEU A 283 -15.92 7.20 18.29
N VAL A 284 -16.70 8.25 18.00
CA VAL A 284 -17.88 8.63 18.80
C VAL A 284 -19.19 8.49 18.04
N GLY A 285 -19.17 8.43 16.71
CA GLY A 285 -20.38 8.20 15.94
C GLY A 285 -20.15 7.97 14.46
N VAL A 286 -21.22 7.58 13.77
CA VAL A 286 -21.30 7.47 12.31
C VAL A 286 -22.44 8.35 11.79
N LEU A 287 -22.22 9.03 10.65
CA LEU A 287 -23.21 9.95 10.11
C LEU A 287 -24.47 9.19 9.70
N SER A 288 -25.64 9.66 10.15
CA SER A 288 -26.93 9.05 9.79
C SER A 288 -27.77 9.96 8.91
N SER A 289 -27.88 11.24 9.27
CA SER A 289 -28.74 12.19 8.54
C SER A 289 -28.21 13.61 8.60
N GLY A 290 -28.77 14.48 7.77
CA GLY A 290 -28.49 15.91 7.75
C GLY A 290 -29.74 16.73 7.49
N SER A 291 -29.65 18.02 7.77
CA SER A 291 -30.64 19.06 7.49
C SER A 291 -29.91 20.32 7.04
N GLU A 292 -30.62 21.30 6.50
CA GLU A 292 -30.01 22.59 6.09
C GLU A 292 -29.20 23.29 7.20
N HIS A 293 -29.50 23.00 8.47
CA HIS A 293 -28.87 23.61 9.63
C HIS A 293 -27.65 22.83 10.13
N GLY A 294 -27.56 21.52 9.88
CA GLY A 294 -26.54 20.69 10.49
C GLY A 294 -26.70 19.19 10.29
N ASN A 295 -25.81 18.43 10.91
CA ASN A 295 -25.69 16.98 10.73
C ASN A 295 -25.96 16.21 12.03
N ASN A 296 -26.38 14.95 11.88
CA ASN A 296 -26.73 14.05 12.96
C ASN A 296 -25.99 12.72 12.84
N TRP A 297 -25.33 12.30 13.91
CA TRP A 297 -24.63 11.02 14.00
C TRP A 297 -25.33 10.11 14.99
N VAL A 298 -25.32 8.80 14.70
CA VAL A 298 -25.65 7.78 15.69
C VAL A 298 -24.39 7.55 16.54
N VAL A 299 -24.54 7.61 17.86
CA VAL A 299 -23.42 7.41 18.78
C VAL A 299 -22.97 5.96 18.74
N THR A 300 -21.67 5.74 18.53
CA THR A 300 -21.08 4.40 18.56
C THR A 300 -20.89 3.96 20.00
N THR A 301 -21.55 2.88 20.41
CA THR A 301 -21.40 2.30 21.76
C THR A 301 -20.68 0.97 21.70
N GLN A 302 -19.78 0.73 22.67
CA GLN A 302 -19.09 -0.56 22.79
C GLN A 302 -20.08 -1.73 22.97
N ASP A 303 -21.19 -1.50 23.67
CA ASP A 303 -22.24 -2.50 23.88
C ASP A 303 -22.81 -3.04 22.59
N PHE A 304 -23.18 -2.16 21.63
CA PHE A 304 -23.71 -2.61 20.34
C PHE A 304 -22.60 -3.15 19.43
N LEU A 305 -21.49 -2.42 19.30
CA LEU A 305 -20.40 -2.79 18.39
C LEU A 305 -19.78 -4.16 18.73
N HIS A 306 -19.77 -4.56 20.01
CA HIS A 306 -19.25 -5.87 20.42
C HIS A 306 -20.28 -7.00 20.39
N GLN A 307 -21.56 -6.77 20.06
CA GLN A 307 -22.57 -7.84 19.99
C GLN A 307 -22.23 -8.87 18.90
N GLN A 308 -21.94 -8.40 17.68
CA GLN A 308 -21.62 -9.28 16.55
C GLN A 308 -20.33 -10.07 16.85
N LEU A 309 -19.30 -9.38 17.34
CA LEU A 309 -18.04 -10.00 17.73
C LEU A 309 -18.26 -11.11 18.76
N LYS A 310 -19.01 -10.87 19.83
CA LYS A 310 -19.31 -11.90 20.86
C LYS A 310 -20.09 -13.09 20.29
N HIS A 311 -21.03 -12.86 19.39
CA HIS A 311 -21.83 -13.92 18.77
C HIS A 311 -20.98 -14.87 17.89
N ASP A 312 -19.96 -14.31 17.25
CA ASP A 312 -19.09 -15.01 16.31
C ASP A 312 -17.95 -15.78 17.00
N PHE A 313 -17.80 -15.71 18.33
CA PHE A 313 -16.90 -16.59 19.08
C PHE A 313 -17.60 -17.88 19.53
N ASP A 314 -16.91 -19.01 19.38
CA ASP A 314 -17.23 -20.20 20.16
C ASP A 314 -16.73 -20.06 21.61
N LYS A 315 -17.10 -21.00 22.48
CA LYS A 315 -16.68 -20.98 23.88
C LYS A 315 -15.15 -20.96 23.99
N THR A 316 -14.62 -20.13 24.90
CA THR A 316 -13.19 -20.06 25.19
C THR A 316 -12.63 -21.45 25.50
N ILE A 317 -11.54 -21.79 24.82
CA ILE A 317 -10.79 -23.04 24.99
C ILE A 317 -9.74 -22.78 26.06
N SER A 318 -9.90 -23.43 27.21
CA SER A 318 -8.95 -23.32 28.33
C SER A 318 -8.14 -24.61 28.43
N TYR A 319 -6.86 -24.52 28.08
CA TYR A 319 -5.93 -25.64 28.18
C TYR A 319 -5.52 -25.90 29.62
N ASP A 320 -5.57 -27.16 30.03
CA ASP A 320 -5.03 -27.63 31.30
C ASP A 320 -3.68 -28.32 31.09
N SER A 321 -2.61 -27.69 31.59
CA SER A 321 -1.23 -28.22 31.54
C SER A 321 -1.02 -29.56 32.25
N LYS A 322 -1.97 -30.02 33.07
CA LYS A 322 -1.92 -31.33 33.74
C LYS A 322 -2.41 -32.48 32.86
N LYS A 323 -3.02 -32.17 31.72
CA LYS A 323 -3.61 -33.11 30.77
C LYS A 323 -2.80 -33.16 29.47
N GLY A 324 -3.09 -34.14 28.61
CA GLY A 324 -2.50 -34.23 27.28
C GLY A 324 -2.88 -33.07 26.33
N SER A 325 -2.38 -33.10 25.10
CA SER A 325 -2.63 -32.08 24.08
C SER A 325 -4.11 -32.03 23.63
N LEU A 326 -4.58 -30.86 23.20
CA LEU A 326 -5.90 -30.67 22.58
C LEU A 326 -5.95 -31.38 21.22
N GLN A 327 -6.89 -32.30 21.06
CA GLN A 327 -7.11 -33.03 19.81
C GLN A 327 -8.17 -32.30 18.98
N TRP A 328 -7.77 -31.73 17.85
CA TRP A 328 -8.64 -30.95 16.97
C TRP A 328 -9.08 -31.77 15.76
N ARG A 329 -10.38 -32.10 15.71
CA ARG A 329 -11.03 -32.85 14.61
C ARG A 329 -12.03 -31.96 13.86
N TYR A 330 -12.20 -32.18 12.57
CA TYR A 330 -13.07 -31.36 11.73
C TYR A 330 -13.72 -32.14 10.59
N ASP A 331 -15.05 -32.03 10.47
CA ASP A 331 -15.80 -32.50 9.31
C ASP A 331 -16.02 -31.34 8.35
N LYS A 332 -15.23 -31.34 7.27
CA LYS A 332 -15.29 -30.32 6.21
C LYS A 332 -16.66 -30.23 5.51
N ASN A 333 -17.39 -31.34 5.40
CA ASN A 333 -18.68 -31.33 4.70
C ASN A 333 -19.78 -30.71 5.56
N ALA A 334 -19.74 -30.97 6.87
CA ALA A 334 -20.70 -30.42 7.81
C ALA A 334 -20.34 -29.00 8.27
N GLY A 335 -19.08 -28.59 8.16
CA GLY A 335 -18.58 -27.31 8.64
C GLY A 335 -18.46 -27.24 10.15
N VAL A 336 -18.32 -28.39 10.81
CA VAL A 336 -18.28 -28.50 12.28
C VAL A 336 -17.07 -29.32 12.72
N GLY A 337 -16.51 -28.96 13.86
CA GLY A 337 -15.37 -29.63 14.47
C GLY A 337 -15.44 -29.61 15.98
N THR A 338 -14.46 -30.26 16.60
CA THR A 338 -14.31 -30.27 18.06
C THR A 338 -12.85 -30.18 18.43
N LEU A 339 -12.58 -29.50 19.55
CA LEU A 339 -11.32 -29.62 20.27
C LEU A 339 -11.60 -30.40 21.55
N SER A 340 -10.79 -31.41 21.85
CA SER A 340 -11.00 -32.24 23.04
C SER A 340 -9.72 -32.45 23.85
N GLN A 341 -9.85 -32.44 25.18
CA GLN A 341 -8.77 -32.69 26.13
C GLN A 341 -9.29 -33.54 27.30
N GLU A 342 -8.93 -34.83 27.32
CA GLU A 342 -9.29 -35.82 28.34
C GLU A 342 -10.73 -35.67 28.87
N GLY A 343 -11.71 -35.80 27.97
CA GLY A 343 -13.14 -35.80 28.28
C GLY A 343 -13.82 -34.43 28.27
N VAL A 344 -13.08 -33.32 28.24
CA VAL A 344 -13.64 -31.99 27.97
C VAL A 344 -13.66 -31.77 26.47
N VAL A 345 -14.80 -31.29 25.94
CA VAL A 345 -15.00 -31.05 24.51
C VAL A 345 -15.51 -29.63 24.31
N TRP A 346 -14.88 -28.91 23.38
CA TRP A 346 -15.31 -27.62 22.88
C TRP A 346 -15.74 -27.76 21.43
N ASP A 347 -16.91 -27.23 21.12
CA ASP A 347 -17.41 -27.15 19.74
C ASP A 347 -16.62 -26.09 18.96
N MET A 348 -16.43 -26.34 17.67
CA MET A 348 -15.80 -25.43 16.72
C MET A 348 -16.62 -25.40 15.43
N HIS A 349 -16.82 -24.22 14.85
CA HIS A 349 -17.51 -24.07 13.57
C HIS A 349 -16.57 -23.49 12.50
N GLY A 350 -16.57 -24.10 11.32
CA GLY A 350 -15.79 -23.68 10.16
C GLY A 350 -16.67 -23.25 8.98
N LYS A 351 -16.08 -23.15 7.78
CA LYS A 351 -16.80 -22.84 6.55
C LYS A 351 -17.85 -23.93 6.27
N LYS A 352 -19.08 -23.53 5.94
CA LYS A 352 -20.16 -24.46 5.56
C LYS A 352 -20.59 -24.24 4.11
N GLY A 353 -20.23 -25.17 3.22
CA GLY A 353 -20.41 -24.98 1.79
C GLY A 353 -19.62 -23.77 1.31
N GLU A 354 -20.31 -22.74 0.80
CA GLU A 354 -19.70 -21.45 0.41
C GLU A 354 -19.85 -20.35 1.47
N ASP A 355 -20.55 -20.61 2.57
CA ASP A 355 -20.75 -19.63 3.64
C ASP A 355 -19.51 -19.53 4.53
N LEU A 356 -18.74 -18.46 4.34
CA LEU A 356 -17.59 -18.12 5.18
C LEU A 356 -18.01 -17.66 6.58
N ASN A 357 -19.19 -17.05 6.72
CA ASN A 357 -19.66 -16.50 7.99
C ASN A 357 -20.13 -17.56 8.99
N ALA A 358 -20.45 -18.76 8.50
CA ALA A 358 -20.72 -19.93 9.36
C ALA A 358 -19.54 -20.25 10.30
N GLY A 359 -18.32 -19.93 9.87
CA GLY A 359 -17.11 -20.13 10.67
C GLY A 359 -17.00 -19.16 11.85
N LYS A 360 -16.63 -19.68 13.01
CA LYS A 360 -16.54 -18.92 14.26
C LYS A 360 -15.10 -18.75 14.73
N ASN A 361 -14.88 -17.69 15.50
CA ASN A 361 -13.59 -17.37 16.08
C ASN A 361 -13.32 -18.25 17.30
N LEU A 362 -12.05 -18.58 17.53
CA LEU A 362 -11.61 -19.35 18.69
C LEU A 362 -10.67 -18.52 19.56
N GLN A 363 -10.91 -18.57 20.86
CA GLN A 363 -10.06 -17.97 21.88
C GLN A 363 -9.36 -19.06 22.69
N PHE A 364 -8.03 -19.01 22.74
CA PHE A 364 -7.18 -19.95 23.47
C PHE A 364 -6.56 -19.29 24.70
N THR A 365 -6.70 -19.95 25.85
CA THR A 365 -6.09 -19.58 27.13
C THR A 365 -5.48 -20.79 27.81
N GLY A 366 -4.54 -20.58 28.73
CA GLY A 366 -3.80 -21.63 29.43
C GLY A 366 -2.35 -21.69 28.98
N ASN A 367 -1.44 -21.70 29.95
CA ASN A 367 -0.01 -21.61 29.70
C ASN A 367 0.52 -22.84 28.96
N ASN A 368 1.34 -22.60 27.92
CA ASN A 368 2.05 -23.62 27.16
C ASN A 368 1.11 -24.67 26.54
N GLY A 369 -0.01 -24.21 25.98
CA GLY A 369 -0.99 -25.08 25.35
C GLY A 369 -0.44 -25.84 24.15
N GLU A 370 -0.95 -27.04 23.94
CA GLU A 370 -0.60 -27.90 22.80
C GLU A 370 -1.86 -28.29 22.03
N VAL A 371 -1.86 -28.09 20.72
CA VAL A 371 -2.98 -28.44 19.83
C VAL A 371 -2.46 -29.29 18.68
N ILE A 372 -3.16 -30.39 18.39
CA ILE A 372 -2.85 -31.31 17.28
C ILE A 372 -4.05 -31.35 16.33
N LEU A 373 -3.84 -30.97 15.07
CA LEU A 373 -4.83 -31.07 14.00
C LEU A 373 -4.85 -32.48 13.41
N HIS A 374 -6.01 -33.14 13.50
CA HIS A 374 -6.25 -34.45 12.89
C HIS A 374 -6.78 -34.34 11.46
N ASP A 375 -7.45 -33.24 11.14
CA ASP A 375 -8.07 -32.97 9.84
C ASP A 375 -7.65 -31.59 9.33
N SER A 376 -7.59 -31.40 8.01
CA SER A 376 -7.38 -30.07 7.43
C SER A 376 -8.61 -29.20 7.67
N ILE A 377 -8.39 -27.97 8.13
CA ILE A 377 -9.45 -27.06 8.57
C ILE A 377 -9.55 -25.86 7.62
N ASP A 378 -10.77 -25.63 7.13
CA ASP A 378 -11.18 -24.37 6.54
C ASP A 378 -12.19 -23.72 7.48
N GLN A 379 -11.72 -22.76 8.26
CA GLN A 379 -12.51 -22.07 9.28
C GLN A 379 -13.33 -20.91 8.70
N GLY A 380 -13.34 -20.71 7.38
CA GLY A 380 -14.05 -19.62 6.74
C GLY A 380 -13.54 -18.27 7.24
N ALA A 381 -14.44 -17.43 7.76
CA ALA A 381 -14.09 -16.16 8.38
C ALA A 381 -13.68 -16.29 9.86
N GLY A 382 -13.73 -17.47 10.46
CA GLY A 382 -13.27 -17.67 11.84
C GLY A 382 -11.76 -17.48 11.99
N TYR A 383 -11.33 -16.65 12.94
CA TYR A 383 -9.91 -16.47 13.28
C TYR A 383 -9.54 -17.11 14.62
N LEU A 384 -8.24 -17.26 14.87
CA LEU A 384 -7.69 -17.76 16.14
C LEU A 384 -7.09 -16.61 16.94
N GLN A 385 -7.38 -16.54 18.23
CA GLN A 385 -6.78 -15.57 19.14
C GLN A 385 -6.15 -16.27 20.34
N PHE A 386 -4.86 -15.99 20.57
CA PHE A 386 -4.06 -16.63 21.61
C PHE A 386 -3.69 -15.61 22.69
N PHE A 387 -4.14 -15.87 23.92
CA PHE A 387 -3.84 -15.07 25.11
C PHE A 387 -2.66 -15.61 25.93
N ASP A 388 -2.23 -16.85 25.64
CA ASP A 388 -1.12 -17.53 26.29
C ASP A 388 -0.27 -18.27 25.25
N ASN A 389 0.94 -18.71 25.64
CA ASN A 389 1.86 -19.42 24.74
C ASN A 389 1.27 -20.77 24.29
N TYR A 390 1.37 -21.07 23.00
CA TYR A 390 0.84 -22.31 22.42
C TYR A 390 1.78 -22.93 21.39
N THR A 391 1.70 -24.24 21.23
CA THR A 391 2.24 -24.99 20.09
C THR A 391 1.10 -25.63 19.32
N VAL A 392 1.03 -25.38 18.02
CA VAL A 392 0.01 -25.94 17.12
C VAL A 392 0.69 -26.78 16.05
N THR A 393 0.33 -28.07 15.96
CA THR A 393 0.94 -29.03 15.05
C THR A 393 -0.11 -29.75 14.20
N SER A 394 0.30 -30.25 13.03
CA SER A 394 -0.46 -31.21 12.25
C SER A 394 -0.08 -32.63 12.66
N LEU A 395 -1.03 -33.58 12.59
CA LEU A 395 -0.74 -34.98 12.83
C LEU A 395 0.20 -35.56 11.75
N THR A 396 -0.05 -35.20 10.49
CA THR A 396 0.81 -35.51 9.35
C THR A 396 1.16 -34.24 8.59
N ASP A 397 0.24 -33.74 7.79
CA ASP A 397 0.40 -32.70 6.78
C ASP A 397 -0.90 -31.89 6.59
N GLN A 398 -1.81 -31.99 7.56
CA GLN A 398 -3.03 -31.21 7.60
C GLN A 398 -2.73 -29.71 7.53
N THR A 399 -3.65 -28.97 6.91
CA THR A 399 -3.53 -27.53 6.71
C THR A 399 -4.59 -26.77 7.48
N TRP A 400 -4.37 -25.47 7.68
CA TRP A 400 -5.36 -24.57 8.25
C TRP A 400 -5.51 -23.30 7.40
N THR A 401 -6.74 -22.89 7.15
CA THR A 401 -7.12 -21.59 6.57
C THR A 401 -8.27 -20.99 7.39
N GLY A 402 -8.32 -19.67 7.49
CA GLY A 402 -9.37 -18.97 8.23
C GLY A 402 -9.21 -17.45 8.17
N GLY A 403 -9.92 -16.73 9.04
CA GLY A 403 -9.89 -15.27 9.13
C GLY A 403 -8.51 -14.68 9.48
N GLY A 404 -7.67 -15.45 10.17
CA GLY A 404 -6.30 -15.09 10.54
C GLY A 404 -5.91 -15.57 11.94
N ILE A 405 -4.76 -15.10 12.42
CA ILE A 405 -4.24 -15.37 13.76
C ILE A 405 -3.95 -14.05 14.45
N ILE A 406 -4.40 -13.93 15.70
CA ILE A 406 -4.08 -12.84 16.63
C ILE A 406 -3.24 -13.43 17.76
N THR A 407 -2.04 -12.89 17.98
CA THR A 407 -1.24 -13.21 19.17
C THR A 407 -1.14 -11.99 20.06
N GLU A 408 -1.63 -12.13 21.30
CA GLU A 408 -1.63 -11.02 22.25
C GLU A 408 -0.22 -10.63 22.69
N LYS A 409 -0.08 -9.44 23.27
CA LYS A 409 1.20 -8.92 23.75
C LYS A 409 1.87 -9.91 24.72
N GLY A 410 3.14 -10.21 24.46
CA GLY A 410 3.93 -11.13 25.30
C GLY A 410 3.67 -12.62 25.04
N VAL A 411 2.76 -12.96 24.13
CA VAL A 411 2.47 -14.34 23.72
C VAL A 411 3.38 -14.78 22.58
N ASN A 412 3.85 -16.02 22.63
CA ASN A 412 4.52 -16.70 21.52
C ASN A 412 3.75 -17.97 21.14
N VAL A 413 3.35 -18.05 19.87
CA VAL A 413 2.73 -19.24 19.29
C VAL A 413 3.71 -19.91 18.33
N LEU A 414 4.07 -21.16 18.62
CA LEU A 414 4.82 -22.02 17.72
C LEU A 414 3.86 -22.71 16.75
N TRP A 415 3.90 -22.29 15.49
CA TRP A 415 2.95 -22.71 14.45
C TRP A 415 3.62 -23.66 13.46
N GLN A 416 3.23 -24.93 13.49
CA GLN A 416 3.83 -25.99 12.67
C GLN A 416 2.87 -26.53 11.59
N VAL A 417 1.79 -25.79 11.29
CA VAL A 417 0.76 -26.17 10.31
C VAL A 417 0.95 -25.37 9.02
N ASN A 418 0.95 -26.05 7.88
CA ASN A 418 1.05 -25.39 6.57
C ASN A 418 -0.30 -24.76 6.14
N GLY A 419 -0.24 -23.77 5.26
CA GLY A 419 -1.41 -23.17 4.61
C GLY A 419 -1.78 -23.86 3.30
N VAL A 420 -2.66 -23.22 2.53
CA VAL A 420 -3.15 -23.71 1.24
C VAL A 420 -2.82 -22.71 0.14
N ASN A 421 -2.59 -23.18 -1.08
CA ASN A 421 -2.38 -22.31 -2.25
C ASN A 421 -3.53 -21.31 -2.42
N ASP A 422 -3.21 -20.10 -2.86
CA ASP A 422 -4.16 -18.98 -3.05
C ASP A 422 -4.87 -18.47 -1.77
N ASP A 423 -4.48 -18.96 -0.59
CA ASP A 423 -4.84 -18.36 0.70
C ASP A 423 -3.66 -17.62 1.31
N ASN A 424 -3.95 -16.47 1.92
CA ASN A 424 -2.99 -15.76 2.75
C ASN A 424 -3.36 -15.92 4.21
N LEU A 425 -2.40 -16.35 5.04
CA LEU A 425 -2.51 -16.25 6.48
C LEU A 425 -2.40 -14.77 6.88
N HIS A 426 -3.39 -14.25 7.59
CA HIS A 426 -3.34 -12.88 8.12
C HIS A 426 -2.91 -12.93 9.58
N LYS A 427 -1.89 -12.15 9.94
CA LYS A 427 -1.34 -12.09 11.31
C LYS A 427 -1.33 -10.66 11.85
N VAL A 428 -1.97 -10.45 13.01
CA VAL A 428 -1.92 -9.21 13.82
C VAL A 428 -1.80 -9.54 15.31
N GLY A 429 -1.84 -8.54 16.19
CA GLY A 429 -1.54 -8.64 17.61
C GLY A 429 -0.03 -8.54 17.89
N GLU A 430 0.31 -7.85 18.98
CA GLU A 430 1.69 -7.49 19.37
C GLU A 430 2.60 -8.69 19.69
N GLY A 431 2.04 -9.89 19.86
CA GLY A 431 2.78 -11.10 20.16
C GLY A 431 3.60 -11.65 18.98
N THR A 432 4.20 -12.81 19.21
CA THR A 432 5.06 -13.52 18.25
C THR A 432 4.37 -14.75 17.68
N LEU A 433 4.49 -14.94 16.36
CA LEU A 433 4.14 -16.20 15.68
C LEU A 433 5.43 -16.80 15.10
N THR A 434 5.87 -17.94 15.64
CA THR A 434 7.04 -18.66 15.14
C THR A 434 6.59 -19.74 14.16
N VAL A 435 6.82 -19.54 12.87
CA VAL A 435 6.43 -20.49 11.82
C VAL A 435 7.51 -21.57 11.71
N ASN A 436 7.14 -22.83 11.97
CA ASN A 436 8.06 -23.96 12.11
C ASN A 436 7.48 -25.26 11.53
N GLY A 437 6.70 -25.16 10.46
CA GLY A 437 6.17 -26.30 9.71
C GLY A 437 7.27 -27.11 9.03
N LYS A 438 6.88 -28.18 8.31
CA LYS A 438 7.78 -29.04 7.55
C LYS A 438 7.46 -28.93 6.05
N GLY A 439 8.48 -28.90 5.21
CA GLY A 439 8.35 -28.91 3.75
C GLY A 439 7.98 -27.56 3.14
N VAL A 440 7.27 -27.63 2.00
CA VAL A 440 6.85 -26.46 1.21
C VAL A 440 5.43 -26.05 1.61
N ASN A 441 5.30 -24.87 2.21
CA ASN A 441 4.01 -24.23 2.41
C ASN A 441 3.65 -23.40 1.15
N ASN A 442 2.50 -23.73 0.54
CA ASN A 442 2.01 -23.06 -0.67
C ASN A 442 1.19 -21.79 -0.36
N GLY A 443 0.77 -21.58 0.90
CA GLY A 443 0.06 -20.37 1.30
C GLY A 443 0.97 -19.14 1.38
N GLY A 444 0.36 -17.96 1.26
CA GLY A 444 1.05 -16.69 1.50
C GLY A 444 0.84 -16.17 2.92
N LEU A 445 1.50 -15.06 3.25
CA LEU A 445 1.41 -14.39 4.55
C LEU A 445 1.16 -12.89 4.36
N LYS A 446 0.19 -12.35 5.09
CA LYS A 446 0.04 -10.91 5.32
C LYS A 446 0.23 -10.65 6.81
N VAL A 447 1.22 -9.83 7.15
CA VAL A 447 1.51 -9.47 8.54
C VAL A 447 1.29 -7.98 8.74
N GLY A 448 0.50 -7.66 9.77
CA GLY A 448 0.11 -6.30 10.12
C GLY A 448 0.50 -5.89 11.53
N ASP A 449 0.95 -6.80 12.40
CA ASP A 449 1.37 -6.43 13.75
C ASP A 449 2.21 -7.53 14.41
N GLY A 450 2.98 -7.13 15.43
CA GLY A 450 3.84 -8.01 16.21
C GLY A 450 4.98 -8.61 15.40
N THR A 451 5.44 -9.79 15.82
CA THR A 451 6.60 -10.47 15.21
C THR A 451 6.21 -11.78 14.55
N VAL A 452 6.74 -12.05 13.36
CA VAL A 452 6.70 -13.37 12.71
C VAL A 452 8.12 -13.85 12.51
N ILE A 453 8.45 -15.00 13.10
CA ILE A 453 9.76 -15.65 12.90
C ILE A 453 9.58 -16.77 11.87
N LEU A 454 10.25 -16.67 10.73
CA LEU A 454 10.24 -17.73 9.71
C LEU A 454 11.34 -18.73 10.03
N ASN A 455 10.92 -19.92 10.43
CA ASN A 455 11.79 -21.04 10.80
C ASN A 455 11.23 -22.36 10.26
N GLN A 456 10.71 -22.37 9.04
CA GLN A 456 10.24 -23.58 8.37
C GLN A 456 11.37 -24.62 8.33
N ARG A 457 11.04 -25.90 8.49
CA ARG A 457 11.97 -27.02 8.44
C ARG A 457 11.87 -27.73 7.08
N PRO A 458 12.98 -28.29 6.56
CA PRO A 458 12.93 -29.07 5.33
C PRO A 458 12.09 -30.35 5.50
N ASP A 459 11.48 -30.81 4.41
CA ASP A 459 10.93 -32.16 4.34
C ASP A 459 12.03 -33.24 4.24
N ASP A 460 11.64 -34.51 4.15
CA ASP A 460 12.60 -35.63 4.06
C ASP A 460 13.41 -35.63 2.75
N ASN A 461 12.99 -34.84 1.76
CA ASN A 461 13.70 -34.64 0.49
C ASN A 461 14.51 -33.32 0.46
N GLY A 462 14.54 -32.58 1.56
CA GLY A 462 15.26 -31.30 1.67
C GLY A 462 14.48 -30.08 1.16
N HIS A 463 13.24 -30.22 0.68
CA HIS A 463 12.46 -29.08 0.22
C HIS A 463 11.95 -28.25 1.39
N LYS A 464 12.02 -26.92 1.27
CA LYS A 464 11.68 -25.99 2.34
C LYS A 464 11.15 -24.68 1.78
N GLN A 465 10.00 -24.23 2.29
CA GLN A 465 9.45 -22.89 2.02
C GLN A 465 8.45 -22.53 3.12
N ALA A 466 8.66 -21.42 3.82
CA ALA A 466 7.77 -20.94 4.87
C ALA A 466 6.45 -20.39 4.31
N PHE A 467 6.51 -19.63 3.22
CA PHE A 467 5.37 -19.08 2.50
C PHE A 467 5.70 -18.85 1.02
N SER A 468 4.68 -18.87 0.15
CA SER A 468 4.81 -18.56 -1.28
C SER A 468 5.00 -17.07 -1.57
N SER A 469 4.52 -16.21 -0.66
CA SER A 469 4.70 -14.75 -0.69
C SER A 469 4.47 -14.14 0.69
N ILE A 470 5.04 -12.95 0.92
CA ILE A 470 4.89 -12.20 2.17
C ILE A 470 4.55 -10.75 1.85
N ASN A 471 3.53 -10.21 2.52
CA ASN A 471 3.24 -8.78 2.55
C ASN A 471 3.35 -8.25 3.98
N ILE A 472 4.19 -7.24 4.18
CA ILE A 472 4.42 -6.57 5.46
C ILE A 472 3.75 -5.19 5.39
N SER A 473 2.85 -4.89 6.33
CA SER A 473 2.05 -3.66 6.28
C SER A 473 1.80 -3.05 7.67
N SER A 474 1.28 -1.82 7.66
CA SER A 474 0.96 -0.92 8.78
C SER A 474 2.12 -0.28 9.52
N GLY A 475 3.35 -0.71 9.29
CA GLY A 475 4.55 -0.22 9.99
C GLY A 475 4.76 -0.85 11.37
N ARG A 476 3.83 -1.66 11.87
CA ARG A 476 3.90 -2.30 13.21
C ARG A 476 4.61 -3.65 13.21
N ALA A 477 4.60 -4.34 12.07
CA ALA A 477 5.07 -5.72 11.97
C ALA A 477 6.59 -5.84 11.80
N THR A 478 7.15 -6.92 12.35
CA THR A 478 8.52 -7.39 12.06
C THR A 478 8.51 -8.85 11.60
N VAL A 479 9.17 -9.14 10.48
CA VAL A 479 9.42 -10.51 9.98
C VAL A 479 10.90 -10.83 10.13
N ILE A 480 11.22 -11.93 10.80
CA ILE A 480 12.60 -12.36 11.06
C ILE A 480 12.91 -13.61 10.27
N LEU A 481 14.02 -13.61 9.51
CA LEU A 481 14.52 -14.78 8.80
C LEU A 481 15.42 -15.61 9.72
N SER A 482 15.06 -16.87 9.99
CA SER A 482 15.97 -17.77 10.72
C SER A 482 17.11 -18.26 9.83
N ASP A 483 16.87 -18.38 8.53
CA ASP A 483 17.87 -18.64 7.50
C ASP A 483 17.47 -18.04 6.14
N ALA A 484 18.39 -18.01 5.18
CA ALA A 484 18.17 -17.40 3.85
C ALA A 484 17.16 -18.14 2.94
N ASN A 485 16.80 -19.40 3.25
CA ASN A 485 15.97 -20.26 2.40
C ASN A 485 14.52 -20.37 2.90
N GLN A 486 14.04 -19.37 3.64
CA GLN A 486 12.68 -19.35 4.19
C GLN A 486 11.64 -18.92 3.16
N VAL A 487 11.99 -17.98 2.28
CA VAL A 487 11.11 -17.42 1.26
C VAL A 487 11.96 -16.90 0.10
N ASN A 488 11.42 -16.95 -1.12
CA ASN A 488 12.06 -16.23 -2.23
C ASN A 488 11.98 -14.71 -1.95
N PRO A 489 13.13 -13.99 -1.85
CA PRO A 489 13.14 -12.56 -1.55
C PRO A 489 12.28 -11.72 -2.50
N ASP A 490 12.20 -12.09 -3.78
CA ASP A 490 11.40 -11.38 -4.78
C ASP A 490 9.88 -11.53 -4.56
N LYS A 491 9.46 -12.40 -3.63
CA LYS A 491 8.06 -12.59 -3.21
C LYS A 491 7.74 -11.88 -1.89
N ILE A 492 8.67 -11.09 -1.37
CA ILE A 492 8.44 -10.19 -0.24
C ILE A 492 8.02 -8.82 -0.77
N SER A 493 6.97 -8.27 -0.17
CA SER A 493 6.45 -6.94 -0.47
C SER A 493 6.15 -6.17 0.81
N TRP A 494 6.30 -4.85 0.75
CA TRP A 494 5.89 -3.91 1.78
C TRP A 494 4.71 -3.11 1.26
N GLY A 495 3.56 -3.28 1.91
CA GLY A 495 2.33 -2.55 1.60
C GLY A 495 2.26 -1.21 2.30
N TYR A 496 1.03 -0.72 2.53
CA TYR A 496 0.75 0.55 3.20
C TYR A 496 1.50 0.65 4.54
N ARG A 497 2.34 1.67 4.70
CA ARG A 497 3.25 1.93 5.83
C ARG A 497 4.29 0.84 6.11
N GLY A 498 4.42 -0.16 5.25
CA GLY A 498 5.43 -1.22 5.32
C GLY A 498 5.55 -1.89 6.69
N GLY A 499 6.78 -1.97 7.20
CA GLY A 499 7.21 -2.71 8.38
C GLY A 499 8.61 -3.29 8.16
N THR A 500 9.09 -4.10 9.11
CA THR A 500 10.48 -4.53 9.13
C THR A 500 10.67 -5.96 8.62
N LEU A 501 11.59 -6.14 7.68
CA LEU A 501 12.24 -7.42 7.41
C LEU A 501 13.60 -7.42 8.11
N ASP A 502 13.77 -8.28 9.11
CA ASP A 502 15.04 -8.52 9.78
C ASP A 502 15.76 -9.71 9.11
N LEU A 503 16.88 -9.41 8.46
CA LEU A 503 17.75 -10.39 7.82
C LEU A 503 18.41 -11.31 8.87
N ASN A 504 18.55 -10.84 10.11
CA ASN A 504 19.02 -11.62 11.25
C ASN A 504 20.32 -12.39 10.96
N GLY A 505 21.30 -11.71 10.37
CA GLY A 505 22.62 -12.25 10.03
C GLY A 505 22.66 -13.09 8.75
N ASN A 506 21.57 -13.17 7.99
CA ASN A 506 21.52 -13.87 6.71
C ASN A 506 21.91 -12.96 5.55
N ASN A 507 22.50 -13.56 4.51
CA ASN A 507 22.74 -12.90 3.23
C ASN A 507 21.54 -13.09 2.32
N VAL A 508 21.09 -12.03 1.66
CA VAL A 508 19.88 -12.04 0.84
C VAL A 508 20.13 -11.32 -0.48
N THR A 509 19.61 -11.89 -1.57
CA THR A 509 19.67 -11.29 -2.91
C THR A 509 18.27 -10.94 -3.40
N PHE A 510 18.06 -9.70 -3.84
CA PHE A 510 16.83 -9.25 -4.49
C PHE A 510 17.09 -8.96 -5.97
N THR A 511 16.15 -9.37 -6.82
CA THR A 511 16.04 -8.92 -8.22
C THR A 511 14.94 -7.88 -8.40
N ARG A 512 14.10 -7.67 -7.39
CA ARG A 512 13.16 -6.55 -7.31
C ARG A 512 12.88 -6.19 -5.87
N LEU A 513 12.56 -4.91 -5.63
CA LEU A 513 12.10 -4.42 -4.33
C LEU A 513 10.66 -3.92 -4.49
N GLN A 514 9.72 -4.58 -3.83
CA GLN A 514 8.30 -4.21 -3.88
C GLN A 514 7.95 -3.39 -2.63
N ALA A 515 8.37 -2.14 -2.58
CA ALA A 515 8.17 -1.25 -1.44
C ALA A 515 7.23 -0.09 -1.81
N ALA A 516 6.07 -0.02 -1.16
CA ALA A 516 5.03 0.96 -1.47
C ALA A 516 5.36 2.38 -0.97
N ASP A 517 6.07 2.51 0.15
CA ASP A 517 6.37 3.79 0.79
C ASP A 517 7.58 3.69 1.74
N TYR A 518 7.87 4.81 2.42
CA TYR A 518 8.97 4.96 3.39
C TYR A 518 8.93 3.98 4.57
N GLY A 519 7.78 3.39 4.88
CA GLY A 519 7.65 2.44 5.97
C GLY A 519 8.28 1.07 5.68
N ALA A 520 8.71 0.80 4.45
CA ALA A 520 9.43 -0.43 4.11
C ALA A 520 10.84 -0.44 4.72
N ILE A 521 11.13 -1.37 5.63
CA ILE A 521 12.43 -1.44 6.31
C ILE A 521 13.08 -2.81 6.03
N ILE A 522 14.32 -2.77 5.53
CA ILE A 522 15.23 -3.93 5.54
C ILE A 522 16.27 -3.66 6.63
N SER A 523 16.38 -4.56 7.60
CA SER A 523 17.27 -4.39 8.73
C SER A 523 18.09 -5.64 9.02
N ASN A 524 19.21 -5.46 9.73
CA ASN A 524 19.86 -6.57 10.42
C ASN A 524 20.17 -6.16 11.85
N ASN A 525 19.49 -6.78 12.80
CA ASN A 525 19.69 -6.54 14.23
C ASN A 525 20.56 -7.62 14.89
N ASN A 526 21.08 -8.59 14.10
CA ASN A 526 21.98 -9.61 14.59
C ASN A 526 23.42 -9.07 14.70
N LYS A 527 24.23 -9.70 15.56
CA LYS A 527 25.66 -9.41 15.71
C LYS A 527 26.49 -9.87 14.51
N ASN A 528 25.98 -10.82 13.73
CA ASN A 528 26.61 -11.25 12.49
C ASN A 528 26.22 -10.28 11.38
N LYS A 529 27.20 -9.79 10.62
CA LYS A 529 26.96 -8.87 9.51
C LYS A 529 26.22 -9.58 8.39
N SER A 530 25.14 -8.98 7.90
CA SER A 530 24.42 -9.45 6.72
C SER A 530 25.00 -8.81 5.46
N GLU A 531 24.92 -9.52 4.33
CA GLU A 531 25.16 -8.97 3.00
C GLU A 531 23.85 -8.92 2.20
N LEU A 532 23.40 -7.71 1.87
CA LEU A 532 22.26 -7.46 0.98
C LEU A 532 22.75 -7.22 -0.44
N THR A 533 22.45 -8.14 -1.35
CA THR A 533 22.81 -8.01 -2.77
C THR A 533 21.62 -7.56 -3.60
N LEU A 534 21.78 -6.46 -4.35
CA LEU A 534 20.76 -5.93 -5.26
C LEU A 534 21.19 -6.19 -6.71
N LYS A 535 20.46 -7.08 -7.39
CA LYS A 535 20.61 -7.42 -8.82
C LYS A 535 19.32 -7.08 -9.56
N LEU A 536 18.90 -5.82 -9.45
CA LEU A 536 17.57 -5.39 -9.85
C LEU A 536 17.33 -5.54 -11.36
N GLN A 537 16.14 -6.03 -11.69
CA GLN A 537 15.67 -6.31 -13.04
C GLN A 537 14.22 -5.85 -13.17
N THR A 538 13.92 -5.01 -14.16
CA THR A 538 12.54 -4.63 -14.48
C THR A 538 11.75 -5.82 -15.02
N LEU A 539 12.42 -6.71 -15.74
CA LEU A 539 11.89 -7.94 -16.29
C LEU A 539 12.95 -9.03 -16.17
N ASN A 540 12.60 -10.15 -15.53
CA ASN A 540 13.51 -11.29 -15.40
C ASN A 540 13.53 -12.08 -16.72
N GLU A 541 14.72 -12.34 -17.24
CA GLU A 541 14.91 -13.07 -18.50
C GLU A 541 14.22 -14.45 -18.51
N ASN A 542 14.17 -15.12 -17.34
CA ASN A 542 13.55 -16.43 -17.18
C ASN A 542 12.02 -16.38 -17.26
N ASP A 543 11.42 -15.21 -17.00
CA ASP A 543 9.97 -14.99 -17.10
C ASP A 543 9.53 -14.64 -18.53
N ILE A 544 10.48 -14.40 -19.44
CA ILE A 544 10.19 -14.06 -20.84
C ILE A 544 10.05 -15.32 -21.68
N SER A 545 8.82 -15.64 -22.07
CA SER A 545 8.57 -16.60 -23.16
C SER A 545 8.73 -15.94 -24.53
N VAL A 546 9.42 -16.62 -25.44
CA VAL A 546 9.57 -16.21 -26.84
C VAL A 546 9.09 -17.36 -27.73
N ASP A 547 7.89 -17.18 -28.27
CA ASP A 547 7.33 -18.11 -29.24
C ASP A 547 7.93 -17.82 -30.62
N VAL A 548 8.56 -18.84 -31.22
CA VAL A 548 9.06 -18.76 -32.59
C VAL A 548 7.91 -19.10 -33.54
N LYS A 549 7.38 -18.08 -34.22
CA LYS A 549 6.33 -18.23 -35.23
C LYS A 549 6.92 -18.61 -36.58
N THR A 550 6.16 -19.25 -37.44
CA THR A 550 6.58 -19.52 -38.83
C THR A 550 6.02 -18.43 -39.74
N TYR A 551 6.84 -17.91 -40.66
CA TYR A 551 6.36 -16.95 -41.65
C TYR A 551 5.32 -17.60 -42.58
N GLU A 552 4.19 -16.92 -42.77
CA GLU A 552 3.12 -17.38 -43.65
C GLU A 552 3.26 -16.76 -45.05
N VAL A 553 3.31 -17.59 -46.09
CA VAL A 553 3.53 -17.16 -47.48
C VAL A 553 2.44 -16.23 -48.00
N PHE A 554 1.23 -16.26 -47.45
CA PHE A 554 0.13 -15.38 -47.85
C PHE A 554 0.01 -14.11 -46.99
N GLY A 555 1.05 -13.78 -46.23
CA GLY A 555 1.07 -12.63 -45.33
C GLY A 555 0.30 -12.91 -44.05
N GLY A 556 0.36 -12.00 -43.09
CA GLY A 556 -0.28 -12.22 -41.80
C GLY A 556 -0.23 -11.04 -40.84
N HIS A 557 -0.83 -11.25 -39.68
CA HIS A 557 -0.84 -10.31 -38.56
C HIS A 557 0.03 -10.84 -37.42
N GLY A 558 0.73 -9.92 -36.76
CA GLY A 558 1.58 -10.22 -35.62
C GLY A 558 1.68 -9.01 -34.70
N SER A 559 2.39 -9.17 -33.59
CA SER A 559 2.72 -8.07 -32.69
C SER A 559 4.16 -7.62 -32.95
N PRO A 560 4.45 -6.31 -32.91
CA PRO A 560 5.82 -5.84 -32.85
C PRO A 560 6.59 -6.55 -31.72
N GLY A 561 7.82 -7.00 -32.00
CA GLY A 561 8.66 -7.80 -31.10
C GLY A 561 8.50 -9.32 -31.22
N ASP A 562 7.54 -9.81 -32.02
CA ASP A 562 7.38 -11.25 -32.26
C ASP A 562 8.52 -11.81 -33.13
N LEU A 563 9.00 -13.01 -32.78
CA LEU A 563 10.05 -13.71 -33.53
C LEU A 563 9.45 -14.64 -34.58
N TYR A 564 9.86 -14.48 -35.83
CA TYR A 564 9.46 -15.30 -36.96
C TYR A 564 10.64 -16.07 -37.54
N TYR A 565 10.41 -17.33 -37.87
CA TYR A 565 11.31 -18.17 -38.64
C TYR A 565 10.83 -18.26 -40.09
N VAL A 566 11.70 -17.88 -41.01
CA VAL A 566 11.47 -17.98 -42.46
C VAL A 566 12.20 -19.23 -42.96
N SER A 567 11.43 -20.28 -43.27
CA SER A 567 11.97 -21.57 -43.70
C SER A 567 12.73 -21.48 -45.03
N ALA A 568 12.30 -20.62 -45.95
CA ALA A 568 12.91 -20.45 -47.27
C ALA A 568 14.37 -19.98 -47.22
N SER A 569 14.73 -19.19 -46.20
CA SER A 569 16.07 -18.63 -46.02
C SER A 569 16.77 -19.12 -44.75
N ASN A 570 16.16 -20.05 -44.00
CA ASN A 570 16.62 -20.50 -42.69
C ASN A 570 17.05 -19.33 -41.78
N THR A 571 16.23 -18.28 -41.73
CA THR A 571 16.57 -17.02 -41.06
C THR A 571 15.47 -16.61 -40.10
N TYR A 572 15.87 -16.03 -38.98
CA TYR A 572 14.99 -15.49 -37.97
C TYR A 572 14.86 -13.97 -38.14
N PHE A 573 13.63 -13.47 -38.00
CA PHE A 573 13.29 -12.06 -38.11
C PHE A 573 12.39 -11.63 -36.96
N ILE A 574 12.61 -10.42 -36.44
CA ILE A 574 11.73 -9.78 -35.46
C ILE A 574 10.79 -8.84 -36.22
N LEU A 575 9.48 -8.98 -35.99
CA LEU A 575 8.47 -8.12 -36.60
C LEU A 575 8.46 -6.74 -35.92
N LYS A 576 8.39 -5.65 -36.69
CA LYS A 576 8.28 -4.26 -36.19
C LYS A 576 6.92 -3.62 -36.40
N SER A 577 6.05 -4.27 -37.17
CA SER A 577 4.72 -3.76 -37.53
C SER A 577 3.61 -4.68 -36.97
N LYS A 578 2.34 -4.34 -37.23
CA LYS A 578 1.18 -5.18 -36.88
C LYS A 578 0.78 -6.17 -37.97
N ALA A 579 1.46 -6.13 -39.12
CA ALA A 579 1.15 -6.95 -40.28
C ALA A 579 2.35 -7.03 -41.24
N TYR A 580 2.48 -8.15 -41.93
CA TYR A 580 3.49 -8.38 -42.95
C TYR A 580 2.84 -8.88 -44.26
N GLY A 581 3.45 -8.51 -45.37
CA GLY A 581 2.97 -8.76 -46.72
C GLY A 581 3.12 -10.22 -47.16
N PRO A 582 2.37 -10.64 -48.19
CA PRO A 582 2.47 -11.97 -48.76
C PRO A 582 3.73 -12.12 -49.63
N PHE A 583 4.01 -13.36 -50.01
CA PHE A 583 5.01 -13.78 -50.99
C PHE A 583 6.43 -13.27 -50.71
N PHE A 584 6.79 -13.14 -49.43
CA PHE A 584 8.11 -12.65 -49.00
C PHE A 584 8.42 -11.22 -49.46
N SER A 585 7.40 -10.46 -49.87
CA SER A 585 7.54 -9.16 -50.56
C SER A 585 8.14 -8.05 -49.70
N ASP A 586 8.15 -8.23 -48.38
CA ASP A 586 8.60 -7.24 -47.42
C ASP A 586 9.77 -7.70 -46.54
N LEU A 587 10.35 -8.89 -46.75
CA LEU A 587 11.43 -9.40 -45.89
C LEU A 587 12.69 -8.51 -45.89
N ASP A 588 12.95 -7.80 -46.99
CA ASP A 588 14.04 -6.82 -47.09
C ASP A 588 13.67 -5.44 -46.53
N ASN A 589 12.41 -5.23 -46.12
CA ASN A 589 11.94 -3.96 -45.58
C ASN A 589 12.27 -3.84 -44.09
N THR A 590 13.29 -3.05 -43.77
CA THR A 590 13.80 -2.83 -42.41
C THR A 590 12.84 -2.07 -41.48
N ASN A 591 11.76 -1.50 -42.02
CA ASN A 591 10.66 -0.92 -41.24
C ASN A 591 9.64 -1.96 -40.79
N VAL A 592 9.61 -3.13 -41.43
CA VAL A 592 8.69 -4.24 -41.10
C VAL A 592 9.43 -5.36 -40.38
N TRP A 593 10.66 -5.67 -40.79
CA TRP A 593 11.43 -6.77 -40.23
C TRP A 593 12.83 -6.34 -39.75
N GLN A 594 13.31 -6.98 -38.69
CA GLN A 594 14.71 -6.96 -38.28
C GLN A 594 15.28 -8.36 -38.42
N ASN A 595 16.27 -8.54 -39.30
CA ASN A 595 17.00 -9.81 -39.40
C ASN A 595 17.88 -10.02 -38.16
N VAL A 596 17.77 -11.19 -37.53
CA VAL A 596 18.55 -11.58 -36.33
C VAL A 596 19.39 -12.85 -36.54
N GLY A 597 19.57 -13.27 -37.79
CA GLY A 597 20.46 -14.34 -38.19
C GLY A 597 19.81 -15.72 -38.22
N HIS A 598 20.64 -16.77 -38.19
CA HIS A 598 20.23 -18.16 -38.45
C HIS A 598 20.19 -19.03 -37.18
N ASP A 599 20.75 -18.53 -36.08
CA ASP A 599 20.85 -19.26 -34.81
C ASP A 599 19.62 -18.97 -33.96
N ARG A 600 18.87 -20.02 -33.64
CA ARG A 600 17.61 -19.92 -32.91
C ARG A 600 17.79 -19.33 -31.52
N ASP A 601 18.79 -19.78 -30.79
CA ASP A 601 18.97 -19.40 -29.39
C ASP A 601 19.49 -17.96 -29.30
N LYS A 602 20.39 -17.54 -30.21
CA LYS A 602 20.80 -16.14 -30.34
C LYS A 602 19.63 -15.24 -30.72
N ALA A 603 18.77 -15.67 -31.65
CA ALA A 603 17.60 -14.90 -32.05
C ALA A 603 16.61 -14.72 -30.88
N ILE A 604 16.36 -15.78 -30.10
CA ILE A 604 15.54 -15.72 -28.87
C ILE A 604 16.18 -14.77 -27.86
N GLN A 605 17.49 -14.86 -27.65
CA GLN A 605 18.22 -13.98 -26.74
C GLN A 605 18.12 -12.51 -27.14
N ILE A 606 18.24 -12.18 -28.43
CA ILE A 606 18.06 -10.81 -28.92
C ILE A 606 16.65 -10.30 -28.59
N VAL A 607 15.60 -11.11 -28.81
CA VAL A 607 14.22 -10.73 -28.48
C VAL A 607 14.04 -10.50 -26.99
N LYS A 608 14.60 -11.38 -26.15
CA LYS A 608 14.55 -11.21 -24.69
C LYS A 608 15.22 -9.91 -24.26
N GLN A 609 16.41 -9.61 -24.77
CA GLN A 609 17.12 -8.37 -24.47
C GLN A 609 16.34 -7.14 -24.93
N GLN A 610 15.76 -7.15 -26.13
CA GLN A 610 14.91 -6.05 -26.60
C GLN A 610 13.69 -5.83 -25.70
N LYS A 611 13.00 -6.90 -25.28
CA LYS A 611 11.87 -6.80 -24.34
C LYS A 611 12.27 -6.22 -22.99
N ILE A 612 13.45 -6.60 -22.49
CA ILE A 612 14.02 -6.05 -21.23
C ILE A 612 14.32 -4.56 -21.39
N GLU A 613 15.00 -4.16 -22.47
CA GLU A 613 15.33 -2.76 -22.77
C GLU A 613 14.08 -1.90 -22.94
N GLU A 614 13.09 -2.37 -23.71
CA GLU A 614 11.81 -1.69 -23.93
C GLU A 614 10.99 -1.54 -22.64
N SER A 615 11.09 -2.50 -21.74
CA SER A 615 10.43 -2.49 -20.42
C SER A 615 11.27 -1.79 -19.35
N SER A 616 12.48 -1.31 -19.68
CA SER A 616 13.41 -0.78 -18.71
C SER A 616 13.07 0.66 -18.30
N GLN A 617 13.11 0.88 -16.99
CA GLN A 617 13.01 2.19 -16.37
C GLN A 617 14.05 2.27 -15.25
N PRO A 618 14.49 3.48 -14.87
CA PRO A 618 15.31 3.67 -13.68
C PRO A 618 14.65 3.04 -12.45
N TYR A 619 15.44 2.48 -11.55
CA TYR A 619 14.95 1.84 -10.33
C TYR A 619 14.83 2.89 -9.22
N MET A 620 13.80 2.78 -8.38
CA MET A 620 13.65 3.58 -7.16
C MET A 620 13.37 2.67 -5.97
N PHE A 621 13.86 3.08 -4.80
CA PHE A 621 13.54 2.44 -3.52
C PHE A 621 13.17 3.50 -2.48
N HIS A 622 11.90 3.46 -2.08
CA HIS A 622 11.32 4.39 -1.10
C HIS A 622 11.63 4.06 0.36
N GLY A 623 12.05 2.82 0.63
CA GLY A 623 12.23 2.30 1.98
C GLY A 623 13.55 2.64 2.65
N GLN A 624 13.85 1.90 3.72
CA GLN A 624 14.97 2.13 4.62
C GLN A 624 15.91 0.93 4.66
N LEU A 625 17.21 1.20 4.73
CA LEU A 625 18.26 0.19 4.93
C LEU A 625 18.97 0.44 6.26
N ASN A 626 18.78 -0.45 7.24
CA ASN A 626 19.14 -0.20 8.63
C ASN A 626 19.99 -1.31 9.27
N GLY A 627 20.83 -0.97 10.25
CA GLY A 627 21.51 -1.94 11.10
C GLY A 627 22.82 -2.49 10.52
N TYR A 628 23.22 -3.69 10.95
CA TYR A 628 24.57 -4.19 10.69
C TYR A 628 24.66 -4.97 9.37
N MET A 629 24.69 -4.27 8.24
CA MET A 629 24.77 -4.90 6.92
C MET A 629 25.63 -4.15 5.92
N ASP A 630 26.16 -4.89 4.94
CA ASP A 630 26.71 -4.35 3.71
C ASP A 630 25.67 -4.45 2.58
N VAL A 631 25.71 -3.50 1.63
CA VAL A 631 24.78 -3.45 0.49
C VAL A 631 25.57 -3.45 -0.81
N ASN A 632 25.41 -4.49 -1.63
CA ASN A 632 26.13 -4.67 -2.88
C ASN A 632 25.21 -4.50 -4.10
N ILE A 633 25.29 -3.36 -4.75
CA ILE A 633 24.50 -3.00 -5.94
C ILE A 633 25.31 -3.35 -7.19
N HIS A 634 24.91 -4.42 -7.87
CA HIS A 634 25.51 -4.86 -9.12
C HIS A 634 25.05 -3.98 -10.30
N PRO A 635 25.67 -4.10 -11.49
CA PRO A 635 25.12 -3.50 -12.70
C PRO A 635 23.67 -3.97 -12.90
N LEU A 636 22.75 -3.03 -13.01
CA LEU A 636 21.32 -3.32 -13.12
C LEU A 636 20.93 -3.56 -14.57
N SER A 637 19.88 -4.35 -14.78
CA SER A 637 19.42 -4.67 -16.13
C SER A 637 18.70 -3.48 -16.78
N GLY A 638 18.95 -3.25 -18.07
CA GLY A 638 18.41 -2.11 -18.81
C GLY A 638 19.01 -0.78 -18.37
N LYS A 639 18.17 0.15 -17.87
CA LYS A 639 18.63 1.44 -17.35
C LYS A 639 19.29 1.27 -15.99
N ASP A 640 20.63 1.22 -15.96
CA ASP A 640 21.45 1.10 -14.75
C ASP A 640 21.49 2.39 -13.92
N VAL A 641 20.33 2.76 -13.37
CA VAL A 641 20.14 3.92 -12.50
C VAL A 641 19.31 3.48 -11.29
N LEU A 642 19.80 3.69 -10.08
CA LEU A 642 19.08 3.44 -8.83
C LEU A 642 18.98 4.73 -8.01
N THR A 643 17.76 5.10 -7.63
CA THR A 643 17.48 6.22 -6.73
C THR A 643 16.97 5.73 -5.39
N LEU A 644 17.50 6.26 -4.30
CA LEU A 644 16.94 6.11 -2.96
C LEU A 644 16.44 7.48 -2.50
N ASP A 645 15.13 7.55 -2.24
CA ASP A 645 14.43 8.68 -1.61
C ASP A 645 13.83 8.29 -0.24
N GLY A 646 14.21 7.12 0.27
CA GLY A 646 14.03 6.73 1.66
C GLY A 646 15.22 7.08 2.54
N SER A 647 15.68 6.17 3.39
CA SER A 647 16.80 6.43 4.31
C SER A 647 17.79 5.28 4.42
N VAL A 648 19.01 5.60 4.87
CA VAL A 648 20.07 4.63 5.13
C VAL A 648 20.66 4.92 6.50
N ASN A 649 20.76 3.88 7.34
CA ASN A 649 21.44 3.93 8.63
C ASN A 649 22.25 2.65 8.85
N LEU A 650 23.48 2.65 8.32
CA LEU A 650 24.42 1.53 8.32
C LEU A 650 25.77 1.96 8.94
N PRO A 651 25.85 2.27 10.26
CA PRO A 651 27.03 2.91 10.85
C PRO A 651 28.36 2.20 10.62
N GLU A 652 28.35 0.87 10.49
CA GLU A 652 29.52 0.02 10.21
C GLU A 652 29.40 -0.69 8.84
N GLY A 653 28.43 -0.28 8.04
CA GLY A 653 28.08 -0.89 6.77
C GLY A 653 28.65 -0.14 5.58
N VAL A 654 28.96 -0.89 4.53
CA VAL A 654 29.48 -0.41 3.26
C VAL A 654 28.42 -0.58 2.19
N ILE A 655 28.13 0.50 1.46
CA ILE A 655 27.35 0.42 0.22
C ILE A 655 28.34 0.40 -0.95
N THR A 656 28.21 -0.58 -1.84
CA THR A 656 29.03 -0.67 -3.06
C THR A 656 28.14 -0.56 -4.29
N LYS A 657 28.46 0.35 -5.21
CA LYS A 657 27.87 0.42 -6.56
C LYS A 657 28.93 0.15 -7.62
N LYS A 658 28.63 -0.79 -8.52
CA LYS A 658 29.41 -1.07 -9.73
C LYS A 658 28.67 -0.58 -10.96
N SER A 659 29.34 0.20 -11.81
CA SER A 659 28.78 0.81 -13.03
C SER A 659 27.54 1.69 -12.80
N GLY A 660 27.05 2.33 -13.86
CA GLY A 660 25.75 3.01 -13.84
C GLY A 660 25.68 4.22 -12.90
N THR A 661 24.48 4.51 -12.39
CA THR A 661 24.20 5.68 -11.56
C THR A 661 23.53 5.30 -10.24
N LEU A 662 23.98 5.89 -9.14
CA LEU A 662 23.34 5.86 -7.82
C LEU A 662 22.96 7.28 -7.39
N ILE A 663 21.76 7.46 -6.85
CA ILE A 663 21.23 8.77 -6.44
C ILE A 663 20.68 8.67 -5.03
N PHE A 664 21.15 9.54 -4.14
CA PHE A 664 20.54 9.81 -2.84
C PHE A 664 19.87 11.18 -2.89
N GLN A 665 18.59 11.24 -2.55
CA GLN A 665 17.80 12.47 -2.60
C GLN A 665 16.81 12.54 -1.44
N GLY A 666 16.28 13.74 -1.18
CA GLY A 666 15.06 13.88 -0.39
C GLY A 666 13.84 13.32 -1.12
N HIS A 667 12.71 13.32 -0.43
CA HIS A 667 11.45 12.80 -0.96
C HIS A 667 10.46 13.94 -1.19
N PRO A 668 9.89 14.11 -2.39
CA PRO A 668 8.86 15.12 -2.60
C PRO A 668 7.62 14.79 -1.74
N VAL A 669 7.05 15.78 -1.05
CA VAL A 669 5.88 15.54 -0.20
C VAL A 669 4.71 15.02 -1.05
N ILE A 670 4.05 13.96 -0.56
CA ILE A 670 2.88 13.38 -1.20
C ILE A 670 1.63 14.18 -0.79
N HIS A 671 0.87 14.63 -1.79
CA HIS A 671 -0.43 15.26 -1.62
C HIS A 671 -1.57 14.37 -2.14
N ALA A 672 -2.75 14.49 -1.54
CA ALA A 672 -3.92 13.70 -1.86
C ALA A 672 -4.35 13.85 -3.34
N GLY A 673 -4.34 12.75 -4.09
CA GLY A 673 -4.69 12.69 -5.51
C GLY A 673 -3.82 13.52 -6.45
N MET A 674 -2.63 13.93 -6.01
CA MET A 674 -1.62 14.55 -6.86
C MET A 674 -0.46 13.59 -7.09
N THR A 675 0.13 13.66 -8.27
CA THR A 675 1.41 13.00 -8.57
C THR A 675 2.55 13.92 -8.15
N THR A 676 3.55 13.36 -7.46
CA THR A 676 4.74 14.11 -7.05
C THR A 676 5.51 14.61 -8.26
N SER A 677 6.22 15.74 -8.12
CA SER A 677 7.02 16.28 -9.22
C SER A 677 8.30 16.94 -8.74
N ALA A 678 9.33 16.91 -9.60
CA ALA A 678 10.61 17.55 -9.32
C ALA A 678 10.50 19.07 -9.05
N GLY A 679 9.45 19.72 -9.58
CA GLY A 679 9.20 21.15 -9.41
C GLY A 679 8.48 21.52 -8.11
N GLN A 680 8.08 20.57 -7.26
CA GLN A 680 7.43 20.88 -5.99
C GLN A 680 8.36 21.67 -5.06
N SER A 681 7.78 22.57 -4.29
CA SER A 681 8.52 23.39 -3.33
C SER A 681 8.87 22.62 -2.06
N ASP A 682 8.00 21.72 -1.63
CA ASP A 682 8.03 21.03 -0.36
C ASP A 682 8.53 19.59 -0.51
N TRP A 683 9.59 19.31 0.24
CA TRP A 683 10.31 18.05 0.23
C TRP A 683 10.61 17.64 1.66
N GLU A 684 10.57 16.34 1.90
CA GLU A 684 11.01 15.74 3.14
C GLU A 684 12.51 15.50 3.09
N ASN A 685 13.19 15.91 4.16
CA ASN A 685 14.61 15.64 4.30
C ASN A 685 14.85 14.15 4.56
N ARG A 686 15.89 13.60 3.92
CA ARG A 686 16.31 12.20 4.08
C ARG A 686 17.75 12.12 4.55
N GLN A 687 18.01 11.12 5.40
CA GLN A 687 19.32 10.88 6.01
C GLN A 687 19.93 9.59 5.46
N PHE A 688 21.20 9.67 5.07
CA PHE A 688 22.00 8.58 4.53
C PHE A 688 23.29 8.46 5.34
N THR A 689 23.29 7.59 6.33
CA THR A 689 24.43 7.36 7.23
C THR A 689 25.02 5.99 6.95
N MET A 690 26.32 5.94 6.66
CA MET A 690 27.06 4.69 6.46
C MET A 690 28.53 4.84 6.86
N ASP A 691 29.27 3.73 7.03
CA ASP A 691 30.73 3.78 7.16
C ASP A 691 31.35 4.27 5.85
N LYS A 692 30.99 3.62 4.75
CA LYS A 692 31.61 3.89 3.44
C LYS A 692 30.69 3.63 2.25
N LEU A 693 30.72 4.54 1.28
CA LEU A 693 30.19 4.35 -0.07
C LEU A 693 31.34 4.06 -1.04
N LYS A 694 31.36 2.87 -1.64
CA LYS A 694 32.33 2.46 -2.67
C LYS A 694 31.72 2.55 -4.07
N LEU A 695 32.42 3.23 -4.97
CA LEU A 695 32.02 3.44 -6.35
C LEU A 695 33.10 2.88 -7.29
N ASP A 696 32.70 2.01 -8.19
CA ASP A 696 33.57 1.37 -9.19
C ASP A 696 32.99 1.61 -10.60
N ALA A 697 33.65 2.47 -11.38
CA ALA A 697 33.18 2.94 -12.68
C ALA A 697 31.73 3.46 -12.67
N ALA A 698 31.30 4.11 -11.57
CA ALA A 698 29.92 4.52 -11.34
C ALA A 698 29.78 6.04 -11.17
N THR A 699 28.57 6.57 -11.41
CA THR A 699 28.22 7.96 -11.12
C THR A 699 27.35 8.03 -9.87
N PHE A 700 27.70 8.90 -8.92
CA PHE A 700 26.94 9.13 -7.71
C PHE A 700 26.43 10.58 -7.64
N HIS A 701 25.16 10.74 -7.29
CA HIS A 701 24.53 12.02 -7.05
C HIS A 701 24.00 12.10 -5.61
N LEU A 702 24.42 13.12 -4.87
CA LEU A 702 23.73 13.59 -3.68
C LEU A 702 22.93 14.83 -4.06
N SER A 703 21.60 14.73 -4.06
CA SER A 703 20.68 15.76 -4.55
C SER A 703 19.96 16.48 -3.41
N ARG A 704 19.10 17.45 -3.73
CA ARG A 704 18.38 18.29 -2.74
C ARG A 704 17.72 17.48 -1.61
N ASN A 705 17.60 18.10 -0.44
CA ASN A 705 16.96 17.57 0.77
C ASN A 705 17.58 16.23 1.26
N ALA A 706 18.77 15.88 0.80
CA ALA A 706 19.53 14.72 1.28
C ALA A 706 20.70 15.13 2.17
N ARG A 707 20.83 14.45 3.30
CA ARG A 707 21.97 14.58 4.21
C ARG A 707 22.73 13.27 4.25
N MET A 708 23.99 13.30 3.85
CA MET A 708 24.85 12.12 3.83
C MET A 708 25.97 12.26 4.86
N GLN A 709 26.15 11.21 5.66
CA GLN A 709 27.28 11.03 6.56
C GLN A 709 27.98 9.71 6.23
N GLY A 710 29.26 9.77 5.89
CA GLY A 710 30.06 8.58 5.56
C GLY A 710 31.16 8.88 4.56
N ASP A 711 32.19 8.05 4.56
CA ASP A 711 33.29 8.19 3.62
C ASP A 711 32.87 7.76 2.21
N ILE A 712 33.44 8.38 1.19
CA ILE A 712 33.29 7.98 -0.22
C ILE A 712 34.64 7.47 -0.73
N SER A 713 34.66 6.32 -1.40
CA SER A 713 35.81 5.82 -2.14
C SER A 713 35.38 5.57 -3.58
N ALA A 714 35.92 6.34 -4.51
CA ALA A 714 35.57 6.32 -5.92
C ALA A 714 36.79 5.97 -6.76
N ALA A 715 36.65 4.96 -7.62
CA ALA A 715 37.73 4.48 -8.47
C ALA A 715 37.28 4.24 -9.91
N ASN A 716 38.25 4.03 -10.81
CA ASN A 716 38.04 3.57 -12.19
C ASN A 716 37.13 4.49 -13.02
N GLY A 717 37.39 5.80 -12.97
CA GLY A 717 36.58 6.78 -13.72
C GLY A 717 35.24 7.10 -13.07
N SER A 718 35.03 6.75 -11.80
CA SER A 718 33.80 7.10 -11.07
C SER A 718 33.64 8.61 -10.91
N THR A 719 32.39 9.09 -10.94
CA THR A 719 32.03 10.51 -10.84
C THR A 719 31.16 10.75 -9.61
N VAL A 720 31.51 11.70 -8.76
CA VAL A 720 30.81 12.05 -7.52
C VAL A 720 30.29 13.49 -7.63
N ILE A 721 28.98 13.70 -7.50
CA ILE A 721 28.36 15.03 -7.60
C ILE A 721 27.56 15.32 -6.32
N LEU A 722 28.05 16.26 -5.52
CA LEU A 722 27.41 16.71 -4.28
C LEU A 722 26.69 18.03 -4.51
N GLY A 723 25.37 18.07 -4.34
CA GLY A 723 24.51 19.17 -4.78
C GLY A 723 24.06 19.02 -6.24
N SER A 724 23.72 17.79 -6.63
CA SER A 724 23.18 17.49 -7.96
C SER A 724 21.75 18.00 -8.11
N SER A 725 21.41 18.56 -9.28
CA SER A 725 20.02 18.91 -9.60
C SER A 725 19.21 17.72 -10.12
N ARG A 726 19.89 16.63 -10.52
CA ARG A 726 19.23 15.42 -11.05
C ARG A 726 18.49 14.69 -9.95
N VAL A 727 17.18 14.51 -10.12
CA VAL A 727 16.29 13.83 -9.16
C VAL A 727 15.33 12.91 -9.91
N PHE A 728 14.73 11.98 -9.19
CA PHE A 728 13.64 11.13 -9.68
C PHE A 728 12.41 11.27 -8.82
N THR A 729 11.23 11.13 -9.44
CA THR A 729 9.94 11.04 -8.76
C THR A 729 9.20 9.81 -9.25
N ASP A 730 8.32 9.23 -8.42
CA ASP A 730 7.42 8.16 -8.82
C ASP A 730 6.04 8.72 -9.20
N LYS A 731 5.54 8.41 -10.41
CA LYS A 731 4.18 8.81 -10.80
C LYS A 731 3.09 8.19 -9.93
N ASN A 732 3.39 7.04 -9.34
CA ASN A 732 2.49 6.21 -8.55
C ASN A 732 2.73 6.33 -7.04
N ASP A 733 3.53 7.31 -6.62
CA ASP A 733 3.89 7.49 -5.22
C ASP A 733 2.65 7.61 -4.31
N GLY A 734 2.68 6.94 -3.17
CA GLY A 734 1.57 6.88 -2.22
C GLY A 734 0.31 6.13 -2.70
N THR A 735 0.35 5.46 -3.86
CA THR A 735 -0.80 4.69 -4.39
C THR A 735 -0.71 3.19 -4.14
N GLY A 736 0.45 2.67 -3.74
CA GLY A 736 0.72 1.25 -3.59
C GLY A 736 0.89 0.47 -4.90
N ASN A 737 0.85 1.16 -6.06
CA ASN A 737 1.17 0.54 -7.35
C ASN A 737 2.69 0.41 -7.54
N ALA A 738 3.10 -0.33 -8.56
CA ALA A 738 4.50 -0.43 -8.92
C ALA A 738 5.07 0.93 -9.32
N VAL A 739 6.33 1.17 -8.94
CA VAL A 739 7.09 2.38 -9.25
C VAL A 739 7.02 2.69 -10.74
N SER A 740 6.81 3.97 -11.07
CA SER A 740 6.93 4.53 -12.41
C SER A 740 7.85 5.74 -12.36
N SER A 741 9.14 5.48 -12.51
CA SER A 741 10.22 6.44 -12.31
C SER A 741 10.26 7.52 -13.40
N VAL A 742 10.38 8.77 -12.98
CA VAL A 742 10.48 9.94 -13.86
C VAL A 742 11.69 10.75 -13.49
N GLU A 743 12.58 10.96 -14.45
CA GLU A 743 13.72 11.84 -14.29
C GLU A 743 13.28 13.31 -14.32
N GLY A 744 13.86 14.12 -13.44
CA GLY A 744 13.64 15.56 -13.38
C GLY A 744 14.89 16.32 -12.95
N SER A 745 14.78 17.65 -12.98
CA SER A 745 15.80 18.57 -12.47
C SER A 745 15.17 19.46 -11.40
N SER A 746 15.76 19.48 -10.21
CA SER A 746 15.31 20.27 -9.08
C SER A 746 16.52 20.80 -8.30
N THR A 747 16.57 22.11 -8.09
CA THR A 747 17.64 22.77 -7.32
C THR A 747 17.02 23.41 -6.09
N ALA A 748 17.63 23.19 -4.93
CA ALA A 748 17.20 23.82 -3.69
C ALA A 748 17.36 25.34 -3.75
N THR A 749 16.33 26.08 -3.35
CA THR A 749 16.34 27.55 -3.30
C THR A 749 16.64 28.08 -1.90
N THR A 750 16.48 27.26 -0.87
CA THR A 750 16.77 27.60 0.53
C THR A 750 17.88 26.72 1.08
N ALA A 751 18.64 27.23 2.05
CA ALA A 751 19.72 26.46 2.69
C ALA A 751 19.21 25.20 3.42
N ALA A 752 17.96 25.20 3.88
CA ALA A 752 17.35 24.05 4.55
C ALA A 752 17.06 22.89 3.58
N ASP A 753 16.90 23.20 2.30
CA ASP A 753 16.61 22.23 1.23
C ASP A 753 17.85 21.77 0.48
N GLN A 754 18.99 22.42 0.68
CA GLN A 754 20.25 21.99 0.05
C GLN A 754 20.69 20.63 0.60
N SER A 755 21.39 19.88 -0.24
CA SER A 755 22.13 18.72 0.21
C SER A 755 23.24 19.10 1.19
N TYR A 756 23.57 18.15 2.05
CA TYR A 756 24.65 18.28 3.02
C TYR A 756 25.46 16.99 3.06
N TYR A 757 26.77 17.10 2.84
CA TYR A 757 27.70 15.96 2.92
C TYR A 757 28.71 16.14 4.06
N SER A 758 28.92 15.07 4.83
CA SER A 758 29.98 14.96 5.84
C SER A 758 30.74 13.65 5.75
N GLY A 759 32.05 13.71 5.57
CA GLY A 759 32.93 12.53 5.48
C GLY A 759 34.17 12.78 4.62
N ASN A 760 35.05 11.78 4.50
CA ASN A 760 36.23 11.88 3.64
C ASN A 760 35.96 11.29 2.26
N VAL A 761 36.46 11.95 1.22
CA VAL A 761 36.37 11.48 -0.17
C VAL A 761 37.73 11.04 -0.68
N LEU A 762 37.87 9.74 -1.00
CA LEU A 762 39.00 9.16 -1.71
C LEU A 762 38.66 9.01 -3.20
N LEU A 763 39.49 9.56 -4.08
CA LEU A 763 39.36 9.49 -5.54
C LEU A 763 40.60 8.84 -6.14
N GLU A 764 40.42 7.82 -6.97
CA GLU A 764 41.50 7.08 -7.61
C GLU A 764 41.20 6.83 -9.10
N ASN A 765 42.26 6.68 -9.90
CA ASN A 765 42.19 6.20 -11.29
C ASN A 765 41.16 6.96 -12.16
N HIS A 766 41.44 8.23 -12.42
CA HIS A 766 40.63 9.12 -13.28
C HIS A 766 39.22 9.42 -12.78
N SER A 767 39.00 9.33 -11.47
CA SER A 767 37.75 9.74 -10.85
C SER A 767 37.55 11.26 -10.78
N SER A 768 36.31 11.69 -10.58
CA SER A 768 35.96 13.10 -10.46
C SER A 768 35.03 13.39 -9.28
N LEU A 769 35.20 14.57 -8.67
CA LEU A 769 34.34 15.10 -7.61
C LEU A 769 33.88 16.51 -7.96
N GLU A 770 32.58 16.76 -7.85
CA GLU A 770 31.98 18.09 -7.95
C GLU A 770 31.27 18.45 -6.64
N VAL A 771 31.68 19.56 -6.02
CA VAL A 771 31.10 20.09 -4.78
C VAL A 771 30.32 21.37 -5.09
N ARG A 772 28.99 21.27 -5.14
CA ARG A 772 28.08 22.36 -5.52
C ARG A 772 27.29 22.94 -4.34
N GLU A 773 27.04 22.14 -3.29
CA GLU A 773 26.32 22.55 -2.08
C GLU A 773 27.14 22.28 -0.80
N ASN A 774 26.52 22.09 0.37
CA ASN A 774 27.24 22.06 1.65
C ASN A 774 28.13 20.82 1.78
N PHE A 775 29.41 21.05 2.11
CA PHE A 775 30.42 20.00 2.24
C PHE A 775 31.25 20.24 3.49
N THR A 776 31.50 19.20 4.27
CA THR A 776 32.41 19.23 5.43
C THR A 776 33.19 17.92 5.50
N GLY A 777 34.49 17.95 5.23
CA GLY A 777 35.27 16.72 5.19
C GLY A 777 36.71 16.85 4.69
N GLY A 778 37.33 15.71 4.40
CA GLY A 778 38.64 15.60 3.75
C GLY A 778 38.54 15.15 2.29
N ILE A 779 39.59 15.39 1.51
CA ILE A 779 39.69 14.93 0.13
C ILE A 779 41.08 14.33 -0.09
N GLU A 780 41.15 13.09 -0.52
CA GLU A 780 42.36 12.43 -1.00
C GLU A 780 42.19 12.05 -2.46
N ALA A 781 42.89 12.73 -3.36
CA ALA A 781 42.77 12.52 -4.80
C ALA A 781 44.09 12.05 -5.41
N TYR A 782 44.03 10.94 -6.16
CA TYR A 782 45.13 10.33 -6.89
C TYR A 782 44.73 10.17 -8.37
N ASP A 783 45.47 10.79 -9.29
CA ASP A 783 45.19 10.79 -10.74
C ASP A 783 43.75 11.20 -11.10
N SER A 784 43.19 12.17 -10.38
CA SER A 784 41.75 12.50 -10.37
C SER A 784 41.48 14.01 -10.51
N SER A 785 40.21 14.40 -10.52
CA SER A 785 39.79 15.80 -10.66
C SER A 785 38.77 16.22 -9.62
N VAL A 786 38.90 17.44 -9.11
CA VAL A 786 38.00 18.02 -8.12
C VAL A 786 37.58 19.42 -8.57
N SER A 787 36.28 19.68 -8.57
CA SER A 787 35.68 20.98 -8.89
C SER A 787 34.82 21.46 -7.73
N VAL A 788 35.05 22.67 -7.24
CA VAL A 788 34.29 23.27 -6.14
C VAL A 788 33.61 24.55 -6.63
N THR A 789 32.28 24.52 -6.71
CA THR A 789 31.43 25.69 -7.00
C THR A 789 30.60 26.12 -5.80
N SER A 790 30.55 25.29 -4.74
CA SER A 790 29.88 25.60 -3.49
C SER A 790 30.46 26.84 -2.81
N GLN A 791 29.59 27.63 -2.20
CA GLN A 791 29.96 28.74 -1.31
C GLN A 791 30.21 28.28 0.13
N ASN A 792 29.81 27.05 0.49
CA ASN A 792 29.81 26.51 1.85
C ASN A 792 30.61 25.20 1.95
N ALA A 793 31.68 25.07 1.17
CA ALA A 793 32.58 23.91 1.24
C ALA A 793 33.67 24.15 2.29
N ILE A 794 33.76 23.26 3.28
CA ILE A 794 34.73 23.30 4.37
C ILE A 794 35.58 22.03 4.30
N LEU A 795 36.90 22.20 4.15
CA LEU A 795 37.87 21.12 4.32
C LEU A 795 38.34 21.14 5.79
N ASP A 796 37.78 20.27 6.62
CA ASP A 796 38.11 20.17 8.06
C ASP A 796 39.08 19.02 8.38
N HIS A 797 39.32 18.14 7.40
CA HIS A 797 40.33 17.08 7.42
C HIS A 797 41.35 17.29 6.28
N VAL A 798 42.27 16.34 6.08
CA VAL A 798 43.37 16.45 5.11
C VAL A 798 42.85 16.62 3.68
N GLY A 799 43.44 17.57 2.95
CA GLY A 799 43.30 17.72 1.50
C GLY A 799 44.60 17.31 0.79
N SER A 800 44.63 16.14 0.16
CA SER A 800 45.76 15.61 -0.61
C SER A 800 45.39 15.50 -2.09
N PHE A 801 46.24 16.02 -2.98
CA PHE A 801 46.00 16.04 -4.42
C PHE A 801 47.27 15.60 -5.16
N ILE A 802 47.43 14.29 -5.36
CA ILE A 802 48.57 13.70 -6.05
C ILE A 802 48.22 13.49 -7.52
N ASN A 803 48.95 14.17 -8.40
CA ASN A 803 48.67 14.23 -9.84
C ASN A 803 47.18 14.49 -10.16
N SER A 804 46.56 15.32 -9.32
CA SER A 804 45.13 15.60 -9.35
C SER A 804 44.90 17.10 -9.43
N SER A 805 43.82 17.51 -10.11
CA SER A 805 43.46 18.93 -10.24
C SER A 805 42.42 19.33 -9.20
N LEU A 806 42.60 20.50 -8.59
CA LEU A 806 41.57 21.18 -7.80
C LEU A 806 41.22 22.50 -8.49
N ASN A 807 39.98 22.58 -8.98
CA ASN A 807 39.47 23.74 -9.70
C ASN A 807 38.37 24.42 -8.90
N ARG A 808 38.45 25.75 -8.79
CA ARG A 808 37.37 26.59 -8.25
C ARG A 808 36.95 27.57 -9.36
N PRO A 809 35.97 27.23 -10.21
CA PRO A 809 35.52 28.10 -11.29
C PRO A 809 34.99 29.42 -10.70
N GLY A 810 35.69 30.52 -10.94
CA GLY A 810 35.41 31.80 -10.31
C GLY A 810 34.14 32.48 -10.83
N ASN A 811 33.36 33.04 -9.90
CA ASN A 811 32.88 34.41 -10.06
C ASN A 811 34.14 35.30 -10.12
N PRO A 812 34.27 36.24 -11.07
CA PRO A 812 35.44 37.09 -11.18
C PRO A 812 35.46 38.09 -10.02
N GLY A 813 36.16 37.75 -8.94
CA GLY A 813 36.42 38.62 -7.79
C GLY A 813 36.31 37.90 -6.45
N ASP A 814 37.25 37.00 -6.15
CA ASP A 814 37.80 36.73 -4.80
C ASP A 814 38.95 35.72 -4.90
#